data_AF-A0A7C9AJU4-F1
#
_entry.id   AF-A0A7C9AJU4-F1
#
_cell.length_a   1.000
_cell.length_b   1.000
_cell.length_c   1.000
_cell.angle_alpha   90.00
_cell.angle_beta   90.00
_cell.angle_gamma   90.00
#
_symmetry.space_group_name_H-M   'P 1'
#
loop_
_entity.id
_entity.type
_entity.pdbx_description
1 polymer ?
#
loop_
_entity_poly.entity_id
_entity_poly.type
_entity_poly.pdbx_seq_one_letter_code
_entity_poly.pdbx_strand_id
1 'polypeptide(L)'
;MAIFRSAPGDSSAFKLLLLLTIMYGLMSFLAYSVIHMKFIKPLGVDAPLDRFSEGRAIEHLRVLSKDIDGRHEGRPGLKQAAGYIKGQLELLKDRANSNFRIEVEESAVNGSFNMRFLGHSISLAYRAHTNVLMRISSVGSSESDASVLVNAHFDSTLGSPGAGDCGSCVASMLELARLIIDSGWIPPRPIIFLFNGAEELFMLGSHGFVTTHKWRDTVGAFINIEASGSGGPDVVCQSGPGSWPSLVYAQSAVYPMAQSSAEDVFGIIPGDTDYRILAQDYSNIPGLDIIFLLGGYYYHTSYDTLERLLPGSIQARGDNLFGVVKAFAFNSMLRNATERQYLASTTEGPLSERAIFFDYLTWFMVYYPRRVAVVLHILPVVIFLVLPIILRLADFGVSSCCATLFDFLKGMLLHFIAIILAIIVPVIFAVSRLLLSSHAMNWFAHPYLAFMMFVPGSVVGLLIPRYIWRHFHLSQDISIQKMSSEVLANEARFWGAFGLYALLTLVYLLAGLSGGGVTFFVSASLLVAWICTRLFCSHERSLRLAVVYTLPLLPCLTYLVHFGGILLQFVIEKMGMVGSIPPPLGYYMQDVIVGAMVGVVTGLCLGPLLPVVSSWLARTAVMQLLLHVSVLALAVSSIFFPYNVDAPKRVVMQHTVLTTGSTQILDSSYEFSVVDSNSLPFLFKHAREAAEQLQIGSGYSFETSRQRWLALFPVSFLFSRSFKFPARNDDILKQYKAFPHLSTVEQEISATGTRKIHLELNLGSLKEVWVTALNITGPLSSWSFADNKLPAPESIDGGPPSYICRLSGASHEKWTFWLEANGSEPLRVEVAALDQHLMEPARHLKRLFPDWVDVVAYTSFLSSYSF
;
A
#
# COMPACT_ATOMS: atom_id res chain seq x y z
N MET A 1 15.57 25.18 43.69
CA MET A 1 14.20 25.76 43.75
C MET A 1 14.14 27.13 43.05
N ALA A 2 14.67 27.23 41.82
CA ALA A 2 14.73 28.48 41.03
C ALA A 2 14.29 28.28 39.56
N ILE A 3 13.57 27.20 39.26
CA ILE A 3 13.28 26.75 37.88
C ILE A 3 11.88 27.19 37.39
N PHE A 4 11.01 27.73 38.25
CA PHE A 4 9.66 28.17 37.86
C PHE A 4 9.35 29.59 38.36
N ARG A 5 10.05 30.61 37.85
CA ARG A 5 9.48 31.97 37.86
C ARG A 5 8.64 32.11 36.58
N SER A 6 7.32 31.96 36.71
CA SER A 6 6.38 32.12 35.60
C SER A 6 6.42 33.55 35.08
N ALA A 7 6.69 33.74 33.79
CA ALA A 7 6.64 35.04 33.16
C ALA A 7 5.18 35.49 32.94
N PRO A 8 4.90 36.80 32.86
CA PRO A 8 3.56 37.30 32.54
C PRO A 8 3.04 36.69 31.21
N GLY A 9 1.88 36.02 31.28
CA GLY A 9 1.21 35.40 30.13
C GLY A 9 1.47 33.90 29.93
N ASP A 10 2.30 33.26 30.74
CA ASP A 10 2.54 31.80 30.66
C ASP A 10 1.27 31.01 31.02
N SER A 11 0.46 31.51 31.97
CA SER A 11 -0.84 30.90 32.31
C SER A 11 -1.77 30.80 31.10
N SER A 12 -1.86 31.85 30.28
CA SER A 12 -2.70 31.85 29.07
C SER A 12 -2.15 30.90 28.00
N ALA A 13 -0.83 30.77 27.88
CA ALA A 13 -0.20 29.84 26.96
C ALA A 13 -0.46 28.38 27.35
N PHE A 14 -0.34 28.02 28.64
CA PHE A 14 -0.66 26.68 29.11
C PHE A 14 -2.15 26.35 29.00
N LYS A 15 -3.04 27.31 29.27
CA LYS A 15 -4.48 27.14 29.03
C LYS A 15 -4.78 26.85 27.55
N LEU A 16 -4.17 27.61 26.64
CA LEU A 16 -4.35 27.38 25.21
C LEU A 16 -3.78 26.02 24.77
N LEU A 17 -2.59 25.64 25.24
CA LEU A 17 -2.02 24.33 24.97
C LEU A 17 -2.97 23.21 25.43
N LEU A 18 -3.49 23.29 26.65
CA LEU A 18 -4.45 22.32 27.18
C LEU A 18 -5.73 22.22 26.34
N LEU A 19 -6.30 23.37 25.94
CA LEU A 19 -7.48 23.40 25.08
C LEU A 19 -7.22 22.75 23.72
N LEU A 20 -6.06 23.00 23.11
CA LEU A 20 -5.66 22.36 21.86
C LEU A 20 -5.46 20.85 22.06
N THR A 21 -4.82 20.43 23.14
CA THR A 21 -4.66 19.01 23.47
C THR A 21 -6.01 18.30 23.60
N ILE A 22 -6.99 18.91 24.28
CA ILE A 22 -8.34 18.36 24.39
C ILE A 22 -9.02 18.29 23.02
N MET A 23 -8.93 19.38 22.23
CA MET A 23 -9.51 19.45 20.89
C MET A 23 -8.96 18.35 19.97
N TYR A 24 -7.63 18.21 19.87
CA TYR A 24 -6.99 17.15 19.10
C TYR A 24 -7.28 15.76 19.68
N GLY A 25 -7.36 15.61 21.00
CA GLY A 25 -7.77 14.35 21.63
C GLY A 25 -9.17 13.90 21.22
N LEU A 26 -10.13 14.82 21.16
CA LEU A 26 -11.50 14.54 20.68
C LEU A 26 -11.53 14.20 19.18
N MET A 27 -10.80 14.96 18.35
CA MET A 27 -10.69 14.68 16.92
C MET A 27 -10.02 13.32 16.67
N SER A 28 -8.95 12.98 17.40
CA SER A 28 -8.28 11.69 17.32
C SER A 28 -9.17 10.54 17.79
N PHE A 29 -9.99 10.74 18.83
CA PHE A 29 -10.98 9.74 19.26
C PHE A 29 -12.03 9.48 18.17
N LEU A 30 -12.56 10.54 17.55
CA LEU A 30 -13.48 10.42 16.43
C LEU A 30 -12.83 9.70 15.24
N ALA A 31 -11.63 10.13 14.83
CA ALA A 31 -10.87 9.50 13.76
C ALA A 31 -10.61 8.01 14.05
N TYR A 32 -10.21 7.67 15.28
CA TYR A 32 -10.03 6.29 15.72
C TYR A 32 -11.33 5.47 15.60
N SER A 33 -12.47 6.04 16.02
CA SER A 33 -13.78 5.39 15.91
C SER A 33 -14.18 5.11 14.46
N VAL A 34 -13.87 6.02 13.54
CA VAL A 34 -14.12 5.85 12.10
C VAL A 34 -13.18 4.80 11.51
N ILE A 35 -11.87 4.93 11.76
CA ILE A 35 -10.85 4.00 11.26
C ILE A 35 -11.12 2.56 11.73
N HIS A 36 -11.62 2.39 12.95
CA HIS A 36 -11.93 1.07 13.52
C HIS A 36 -13.40 0.65 13.31
N MET A 37 -14.08 1.24 12.32
CA MET A 37 -15.41 0.82 11.85
C MET A 37 -16.50 0.78 12.93
N LYS A 38 -16.32 1.49 14.05
CA LYS A 38 -17.22 1.40 15.22
C LYS A 38 -18.64 1.94 14.97
N PHE A 39 -18.83 2.66 13.88
CA PHE A 39 -20.12 3.22 13.46
C PHE A 39 -20.94 2.24 12.60
N ILE A 40 -20.36 1.10 12.21
CA ILE A 40 -21.01 0.08 11.38
C ILE A 40 -21.34 -1.11 12.27
N LYS A 41 -22.58 -1.58 12.18
CA LYS A 41 -23.03 -2.78 12.89
C LYS A 41 -23.05 -3.96 11.92
N PRO A 42 -22.19 -4.98 12.10
CA PRO A 42 -22.23 -6.20 11.30
C PRO A 42 -23.59 -6.89 11.42
N LEU A 43 -24.12 -7.37 10.30
CA LEU A 43 -25.34 -8.17 10.28
C LEU A 43 -25.03 -9.66 10.45
N GLY A 44 -25.87 -10.35 11.21
CA GLY A 44 -25.75 -11.79 11.48
C GLY A 44 -26.19 -12.67 10.30
N VAL A 45 -25.98 -13.98 10.40
CA VAL A 45 -26.34 -14.97 9.37
C VAL A 45 -27.84 -14.98 9.04
N ASP A 46 -28.66 -14.63 10.02
CA ASP A 46 -30.13 -14.55 10.01
C ASP A 46 -30.67 -13.21 9.46
N ALA A 47 -29.80 -12.31 9.01
CA ALA A 47 -30.20 -11.05 8.41
C ALA A 47 -31.11 -11.27 7.18
N PRO A 48 -32.01 -10.32 6.88
CA PRO A 48 -32.87 -10.39 5.69
C PRO A 48 -32.10 -10.70 4.40
N LEU A 49 -32.73 -11.45 3.49
CA LEU A 49 -32.09 -11.91 2.25
C LEU A 49 -31.82 -10.77 1.25
N ASP A 50 -32.54 -9.67 1.37
CA ASP A 50 -32.37 -8.44 0.58
C ASP A 50 -31.29 -7.50 1.15
N ARG A 51 -30.54 -7.96 2.17
CA ARG A 51 -29.42 -7.24 2.78
C ARG A 51 -28.13 -8.06 2.66
N PHE A 52 -27.01 -7.38 2.48
CA PHE A 52 -25.70 -8.00 2.64
C PHE A 52 -25.47 -8.39 4.10
N SER A 53 -24.91 -9.56 4.38
CA SER A 53 -24.58 -10.01 5.73
C SER A 53 -23.11 -10.37 5.88
N GLU A 54 -22.40 -9.64 6.75
CA GLU A 54 -21.05 -10.01 7.17
C GLU A 54 -21.03 -11.41 7.82
N GLY A 55 -22.06 -11.78 8.60
CA GLY A 55 -22.17 -13.10 9.19
C GLY A 55 -22.18 -14.23 8.15
N ARG A 56 -22.91 -14.07 7.04
CA ARG A 56 -22.91 -15.06 5.94
C ARG A 56 -21.60 -15.08 5.18
N ALA A 57 -21.00 -13.92 4.92
CA ALA A 57 -19.68 -13.84 4.31
C ALA A 57 -18.62 -14.55 5.17
N ILE A 58 -18.67 -14.38 6.50
CA ILE A 58 -17.76 -15.06 7.45
C ILE A 58 -17.87 -16.59 7.38
N GLU A 59 -19.04 -17.16 7.09
CA GLU A 59 -19.19 -18.61 6.92
C GLU A 59 -18.43 -19.11 5.69
N HIS A 60 -18.49 -18.40 4.56
CA HIS A 60 -17.66 -18.70 3.40
C HIS A 60 -16.17 -18.54 3.73
N LEU A 61 -15.82 -17.50 4.46
CA LEU A 61 -14.45 -17.22 4.82
C LEU A 61 -13.85 -18.28 5.74
N ARG A 62 -14.63 -18.80 6.69
CA ARG A 62 -14.19 -19.92 7.54
C ARG A 62 -13.81 -21.13 6.71
N VAL A 63 -14.61 -21.48 5.71
CA VAL A 63 -14.27 -22.59 4.81
C VAL A 63 -12.97 -22.32 4.07
N LEU A 64 -12.83 -21.11 3.51
CA LEU A 64 -11.70 -20.74 2.66
C LEU A 64 -10.36 -20.59 3.41
N SER A 65 -10.36 -20.09 4.66
CA SER A 65 -9.13 -19.77 5.39
C SER A 65 -8.83 -20.71 6.57
N LYS A 66 -9.81 -21.51 7.03
CA LYS A 66 -9.68 -22.37 8.20
C LYS A 66 -9.92 -23.85 7.90
N ASP A 67 -10.99 -24.18 7.20
CA ASP A 67 -11.36 -25.59 6.96
C ASP A 67 -10.55 -26.19 5.80
N ILE A 68 -10.24 -25.39 4.78
CA ILE A 68 -9.35 -25.75 3.69
C ILE A 68 -7.89 -25.46 4.10
N ASP A 69 -7.05 -26.48 4.07
CA ASP A 69 -5.62 -26.37 4.42
C ASP A 69 -4.80 -25.71 3.29
N GLY A 70 -4.76 -24.37 3.31
CA GLY A 70 -3.88 -23.55 2.48
C GLY A 70 -4.31 -23.43 1.01
N ARG A 71 -4.51 -22.20 0.54
CA ARG A 71 -4.91 -21.90 -0.84
C ARG A 71 -3.73 -21.41 -1.70
N HIS A 72 -2.53 -21.86 -1.38
CA HIS A 72 -1.32 -21.53 -2.12
C HIS A 72 -1.27 -22.25 -3.46
N GLU A 73 -0.71 -21.60 -4.47
CA GLU A 73 -0.38 -22.26 -5.73
C GLU A 73 0.48 -23.50 -5.51
N GLY A 74 0.15 -24.58 -6.22
CA GLY A 74 0.77 -25.90 -6.03
C GLY A 74 0.23 -26.77 -4.88
N ARG A 75 -0.58 -26.22 -3.95
CA ARG A 75 -1.18 -27.00 -2.85
C ARG A 75 -2.55 -27.59 -3.20
N PRO A 76 -2.93 -28.76 -2.63
CA PRO A 76 -4.26 -29.34 -2.85
C PRO A 76 -5.42 -28.44 -2.39
N GLY A 77 -5.21 -27.60 -1.38
CA GLY A 77 -6.25 -26.72 -0.85
C GLY A 77 -6.73 -25.65 -1.85
N LEU A 78 -5.86 -25.18 -2.76
CA LEU A 78 -6.27 -24.26 -3.84
C LEU A 78 -7.35 -24.89 -4.74
N LYS A 79 -7.18 -26.15 -5.14
CA LYS A 79 -8.18 -26.89 -5.93
C LYS A 79 -9.48 -27.11 -5.15
N GLN A 80 -9.38 -27.37 -3.85
CA GLN A 80 -10.56 -27.49 -2.98
C GLN A 80 -11.32 -26.16 -2.88
N ALA A 81 -10.61 -25.04 -2.80
CA ALA A 81 -11.22 -23.71 -2.76
C ALA A 81 -11.94 -23.39 -4.08
N ALA A 82 -11.31 -23.65 -5.23
CA ALA A 82 -11.98 -23.50 -6.53
C ALA A 82 -13.25 -24.36 -6.64
N GLY A 83 -13.19 -25.62 -6.18
CA GLY A 83 -14.34 -26.51 -6.13
C GLY A 83 -15.45 -26.03 -5.20
N TYR A 84 -15.09 -25.49 -4.03
CA TYR A 84 -16.03 -24.90 -3.09
C TYR A 84 -16.73 -23.68 -3.69
N ILE A 85 -15.96 -22.73 -4.24
CA ILE A 85 -16.49 -21.51 -4.88
C ILE A 85 -17.47 -21.90 -5.99
N LYS A 86 -17.05 -22.76 -6.93
CA LYS A 86 -17.91 -23.25 -8.00
C LYS A 86 -19.19 -23.90 -7.48
N GLY A 87 -19.07 -24.75 -6.45
CA GLY A 87 -20.21 -25.38 -5.81
C GLY A 87 -21.21 -24.35 -5.24
N GLN A 88 -20.73 -23.29 -4.59
CA GLN A 88 -21.59 -22.19 -4.12
C GLN A 88 -22.27 -21.46 -5.28
N LEU A 89 -21.55 -21.20 -6.37
CA LEU A 89 -22.11 -20.51 -7.55
C LEU A 89 -23.20 -21.34 -8.26
N GLU A 90 -23.02 -22.65 -8.38
CA GLU A 90 -24.05 -23.54 -8.94
C GLU A 90 -25.29 -23.62 -8.03
N LEU A 91 -25.12 -23.66 -6.70
CA LEU A 91 -26.26 -23.58 -5.77
C LEU A 91 -27.04 -22.27 -5.92
N LEU A 92 -26.34 -21.15 -6.14
CA LEU A 92 -26.97 -19.85 -6.39
C LEU A 92 -27.71 -19.83 -7.74
N LYS A 93 -27.14 -20.46 -8.77
CA LYS A 93 -27.77 -20.61 -10.08
C LYS A 93 -29.07 -21.42 -10.00
N ASP A 94 -29.07 -22.54 -9.29
CA ASP A 94 -30.25 -23.39 -9.09
C ASP A 94 -31.35 -22.69 -8.29
N ARG A 95 -30.97 -21.76 -7.42
CA ARG A 95 -31.88 -20.95 -6.59
C ARG A 95 -32.51 -19.78 -7.35
N ALA A 96 -31.91 -19.32 -8.45
CA ALA A 96 -32.36 -18.13 -9.15
C ALA A 96 -33.72 -18.32 -9.82
N ASN A 97 -34.54 -17.26 -9.82
CA ASN A 97 -35.83 -17.29 -10.51
C ASN A 97 -35.67 -17.25 -12.04
N SER A 98 -36.76 -17.53 -12.77
CA SER A 98 -36.78 -17.64 -14.23
C SER A 98 -36.46 -16.36 -15.02
N ASN A 99 -36.33 -15.21 -14.35
CA ASN A 99 -35.97 -13.95 -15.03
C ASN A 99 -34.45 -13.77 -15.16
N PHE A 100 -33.66 -14.57 -14.44
CA PHE A 100 -32.21 -14.56 -14.53
C PHE A 100 -31.71 -15.58 -15.55
N ARG A 101 -30.64 -15.20 -16.24
CA ARG A 101 -29.76 -16.12 -16.96
C ARG A 101 -28.42 -16.13 -16.25
N ILE A 102 -28.05 -17.27 -15.69
CA ILE A 102 -26.82 -17.47 -14.91
C ILE A 102 -25.95 -18.53 -15.56
N GLU A 103 -24.70 -18.17 -15.83
CA GLU A 103 -23.66 -19.05 -16.37
C GLU A 103 -22.52 -19.15 -15.36
N VAL A 104 -22.07 -20.37 -15.08
CA VAL A 104 -20.94 -20.65 -14.19
C VAL A 104 -19.89 -21.39 -15.00
N GLU A 105 -18.65 -20.91 -14.97
CA GLU A 105 -17.55 -21.49 -15.72
C GLU A 105 -16.32 -21.67 -14.85
N GLU A 106 -15.52 -22.68 -15.20
CA GLU A 106 -14.20 -22.91 -14.65
C GLU A 106 -13.26 -23.01 -15.84
N SER A 107 -12.26 -22.13 -15.89
CA SER A 107 -11.33 -22.05 -17.01
C SER A 107 -9.90 -22.27 -16.53
N ALA A 108 -9.19 -23.18 -17.20
CA ALA A 108 -7.75 -23.31 -17.06
C ALA A 108 -7.05 -22.30 -17.99
N VAL A 109 -6.21 -21.43 -17.44
CA VAL A 109 -5.51 -20.38 -18.17
C VAL A 109 -4.01 -20.66 -18.30
N ASN A 110 -3.46 -20.28 -19.44
CA ASN A 110 -2.05 -20.43 -19.80
C ASN A 110 -1.56 -19.12 -20.44
N GLY A 111 -0.29 -18.81 -20.31
CA GLY A 111 0.26 -17.62 -20.96
C GLY A 111 1.71 -17.35 -20.61
N SER A 112 2.27 -16.33 -21.25
CA SER A 112 3.57 -15.79 -20.87
C SER A 112 3.68 -14.33 -21.24
N PHE A 113 4.32 -13.53 -20.39
CA PHE A 113 4.49 -12.09 -20.62
C PHE A 113 5.68 -11.50 -19.86
N ASN A 114 6.07 -10.29 -20.24
CA ASN A 114 7.09 -9.52 -19.53
C ASN A 114 6.40 -8.49 -18.63
N MET A 115 6.92 -8.34 -17.41
CA MET A 115 6.41 -7.38 -16.44
C MET A 115 7.58 -6.66 -15.76
N ARG A 116 7.43 -5.35 -15.57
CA ARG A 116 8.30 -4.60 -14.66
C ARG A 116 7.68 -4.58 -13.27
N PHE A 117 8.43 -4.99 -12.25
CA PHE A 117 7.96 -5.05 -10.86
C PHE A 117 9.10 -4.77 -9.89
N LEU A 118 8.86 -3.91 -8.89
CA LEU A 118 9.89 -3.41 -7.95
C LEU A 118 11.17 -2.90 -8.65
N GLY A 119 11.01 -2.28 -9.82
CA GLY A 119 12.14 -1.75 -10.61
C GLY A 119 12.84 -2.77 -11.51
N HIS A 120 12.57 -4.07 -11.34
CA HIS A 120 13.18 -5.17 -12.11
C HIS A 120 12.29 -5.61 -13.26
N SER A 121 12.90 -6.06 -14.36
CA SER A 121 12.16 -6.64 -15.49
C SER A 121 12.22 -8.15 -15.41
N ILE A 122 11.05 -8.79 -15.33
CA ILE A 122 10.93 -10.25 -15.26
C ILE A 122 10.02 -10.76 -16.36
N SER A 123 10.24 -12.01 -16.73
CA SER A 123 9.32 -12.75 -17.57
C SER A 123 8.57 -13.75 -16.74
N LEU A 124 7.30 -13.91 -17.04
CA LEU A 124 6.38 -14.80 -16.38
C LEU A 124 5.87 -15.77 -17.43
N ALA A 125 5.90 -17.06 -17.15
CA ALA A 125 5.26 -18.07 -17.97
C ALA A 125 4.52 -19.04 -17.08
N TYR A 126 3.30 -19.38 -17.47
CA TYR A 126 2.42 -20.13 -16.61
C TYR A 126 1.46 -21.02 -17.38
N ARG A 127 0.99 -22.06 -16.70
CA ARG A 127 0.05 -23.03 -17.27
C ARG A 127 -0.91 -23.57 -16.23
N ALA A 128 -2.11 -23.92 -16.69
CA ALA A 128 -3.15 -24.60 -15.94
C ALA A 128 -3.54 -23.92 -14.61
N HIS A 129 -3.43 -22.58 -14.51
CA HIS A 129 -4.03 -21.85 -13.40
C HIS A 129 -5.55 -21.80 -13.55
N THR A 130 -6.28 -21.82 -12.44
CA THR A 130 -7.74 -21.94 -12.46
C THR A 130 -8.38 -20.59 -12.18
N ASN A 131 -9.31 -20.18 -13.04
CA ASN A 131 -10.28 -19.12 -12.73
C ASN A 131 -11.67 -19.74 -12.62
N VAL A 132 -12.46 -19.26 -11.67
CA VAL A 132 -13.88 -19.61 -11.52
C VAL A 132 -14.70 -18.36 -11.77
N LEU A 133 -15.74 -18.45 -12.60
CA LEU A 133 -16.52 -17.31 -13.04
C LEU A 133 -18.02 -17.55 -12.88
N MET A 134 -18.76 -16.48 -12.62
CA MET A 134 -20.22 -16.45 -12.70
C MET A 134 -20.66 -15.22 -13.48
N ARG A 135 -21.51 -15.40 -14.50
CA ARG A 135 -22.18 -14.31 -15.20
C ARG A 135 -23.66 -14.30 -14.86
N ILE A 136 -24.13 -13.21 -14.27
CA ILE A 136 -25.54 -12.97 -13.93
C ILE A 136 -26.10 -11.94 -14.91
N SER A 137 -27.16 -12.29 -15.63
CA SER A 137 -27.79 -11.43 -16.63
C SER A 137 -29.30 -11.59 -16.63
N SER A 138 -30.02 -10.69 -17.31
CA SER A 138 -31.43 -10.90 -17.61
C SER A 138 -31.60 -11.88 -18.77
N VAL A 139 -32.72 -12.59 -18.83
CA VAL A 139 -33.04 -13.50 -19.97
C VAL A 139 -33.09 -12.80 -21.33
N GLY A 140 -33.26 -11.47 -21.37
CA GLY A 140 -33.25 -10.67 -22.59
C GLY A 140 -31.87 -10.13 -22.99
N SER A 141 -30.82 -10.42 -22.21
CA SER A 141 -29.47 -9.89 -22.47
C SER A 141 -28.79 -10.62 -23.65
N SER A 142 -28.08 -9.85 -24.47
CA SER A 142 -27.23 -10.34 -25.56
C SER A 142 -25.87 -10.81 -25.03
N GLU A 143 -25.24 -11.76 -25.72
CA GLU A 143 -23.86 -12.18 -25.41
C GLU A 143 -22.85 -11.04 -25.46
N SER A 144 -23.06 -10.09 -26.37
CA SER A 144 -22.17 -8.95 -26.62
C SER A 144 -22.42 -7.75 -25.71
N ASP A 145 -23.40 -7.84 -24.79
CA ASP A 145 -23.73 -6.74 -23.90
C ASP A 145 -22.54 -6.38 -23.00
N ALA A 146 -22.30 -5.07 -22.88
CA ALA A 146 -21.31 -4.53 -21.96
C ALA A 146 -21.62 -4.98 -20.53
N SER A 147 -20.62 -5.54 -19.86
CA SER A 147 -20.75 -6.20 -18.56
C SER A 147 -19.93 -5.47 -17.49
N VAL A 148 -20.39 -5.51 -16.24
CA VAL A 148 -19.60 -5.06 -15.09
C VAL A 148 -18.85 -6.26 -14.52
N LEU A 149 -17.53 -6.16 -14.39
CA LEU A 149 -16.69 -7.18 -13.77
C LEU A 149 -16.49 -6.87 -12.29
N VAL A 150 -16.70 -7.83 -11.41
CA VAL A 150 -16.27 -7.81 -10.01
C VAL A 150 -15.18 -8.86 -9.87
N ASN A 151 -13.97 -8.44 -9.51
CA ASN A 151 -12.77 -9.29 -9.45
C ASN A 151 -12.25 -9.39 -8.02
N ALA A 152 -11.83 -10.59 -7.62
CA ALA A 152 -10.96 -10.81 -6.48
C ALA A 152 -10.26 -12.17 -6.62
N HIS A 153 -9.04 -12.27 -6.10
CA HIS A 153 -8.28 -13.50 -6.19
C HIS A 153 -8.59 -14.46 -5.03
N PHE A 154 -8.51 -15.77 -5.28
CA PHE A 154 -8.83 -16.80 -4.28
C PHE A 154 -7.64 -17.62 -3.79
N ASP A 155 -6.47 -17.46 -4.41
CA ASP A 155 -5.21 -17.98 -3.90
C ASP A 155 -4.70 -17.19 -2.68
N SER A 156 -3.62 -17.65 -2.06
CA SER A 156 -2.95 -16.97 -0.95
C SER A 156 -1.43 -17.12 -1.06
N THR A 157 -0.67 -16.18 -0.47
CA THR A 157 0.80 -16.20 -0.45
C THR A 157 1.41 -17.20 0.54
N LEU A 158 2.66 -17.59 0.29
CA LEU A 158 3.44 -18.57 1.07
C LEU A 158 3.24 -18.46 2.59
N GLY A 159 2.69 -19.51 3.19
CA GLY A 159 2.58 -19.64 4.65
C GLY A 159 1.46 -18.81 5.28
N SER A 160 0.70 -18.03 4.51
CA SER A 160 -0.48 -17.29 4.95
C SER A 160 -1.78 -18.11 4.78
N PRO A 161 -2.72 -18.11 5.75
CA PRO A 161 -4.07 -18.63 5.53
C PRO A 161 -4.93 -17.74 4.60
N GLY A 162 -4.57 -16.46 4.48
CA GLY A 162 -5.21 -15.51 3.57
C GLY A 162 -6.62 -15.11 3.96
N ALA A 163 -6.91 -14.95 5.26
CA ALA A 163 -8.24 -14.57 5.71
C ALA A 163 -8.61 -13.13 5.30
N GLY A 164 -7.70 -12.17 5.50
CA GLY A 164 -7.77 -10.85 4.90
C GLY A 164 -7.55 -10.96 3.40
N ASP A 165 -6.39 -11.50 3.02
CA ASP A 165 -5.79 -11.47 1.67
C ASP A 165 -5.85 -12.84 0.93
N CYS A 166 -6.79 -13.07 0.01
CA CYS A 166 -8.01 -12.28 -0.22
C CYS A 166 -9.27 -13.12 0.03
N GLY A 167 -9.23 -13.96 1.07
CA GLY A 167 -10.40 -14.74 1.50
C GLY A 167 -11.61 -13.85 1.80
N SER A 168 -11.40 -12.71 2.46
CA SER A 168 -12.44 -11.73 2.76
C SER A 168 -13.12 -11.16 1.51
N CYS A 169 -12.37 -11.05 0.42
CA CYS A 169 -12.79 -10.52 -0.88
C CYS A 169 -13.69 -11.54 -1.59
N VAL A 170 -13.22 -12.78 -1.70
CA VAL A 170 -13.98 -13.92 -2.25
C VAL A 170 -15.28 -14.13 -1.47
N ALA A 171 -15.22 -14.12 -0.14
CA ALA A 171 -16.39 -14.25 0.71
C ALA A 171 -17.40 -13.12 0.48
N SER A 172 -16.92 -11.88 0.30
CA SER A 172 -17.78 -10.73 -0.01
C SER A 172 -18.43 -10.87 -1.39
N MET A 173 -17.70 -11.36 -2.39
CA MET A 173 -18.25 -11.62 -3.72
C MET A 173 -19.32 -12.72 -3.74
N LEU A 174 -19.12 -13.79 -2.97
CA LEU A 174 -20.13 -14.86 -2.83
C LEU A 174 -21.43 -14.35 -2.20
N GLU A 175 -21.34 -13.60 -1.09
CA GLU A 175 -22.53 -12.99 -0.47
C GLU A 175 -23.17 -11.91 -1.34
N LEU A 176 -22.37 -11.16 -2.13
CA LEU A 176 -22.87 -10.19 -3.08
C LEU A 176 -23.64 -10.85 -4.24
N ALA A 177 -23.11 -11.94 -4.81
CA ALA A 177 -23.78 -12.72 -5.84
C ALA A 177 -25.13 -13.28 -5.31
N ARG A 178 -25.12 -13.83 -4.09
CA ARG A 178 -26.35 -14.26 -3.40
C ARG A 178 -27.34 -13.10 -3.25
N LEU A 179 -26.88 -11.94 -2.79
CA LEU A 179 -27.72 -10.76 -2.59
C LEU A 179 -28.36 -10.27 -3.89
N ILE A 180 -27.62 -10.25 -5.01
CA ILE A 180 -28.18 -9.87 -6.32
C ILE A 180 -29.36 -10.80 -6.69
N ILE A 181 -29.18 -12.11 -6.52
CA ILE A 181 -30.20 -13.11 -6.88
C ILE A 181 -31.43 -13.02 -5.96
N ASP A 182 -31.20 -12.98 -4.64
CA ASP A 182 -32.28 -13.01 -3.65
C ASP A 182 -33.02 -11.67 -3.50
N SER A 183 -32.38 -10.53 -3.81
CA SER A 183 -33.03 -9.22 -3.75
C SER A 183 -34.09 -9.02 -4.85
N GLY A 184 -34.12 -9.89 -5.85
CA GLY A 184 -35.00 -9.76 -7.02
C GLY A 184 -34.62 -8.63 -7.98
N TRP A 185 -33.50 -7.94 -7.76
CA TRP A 185 -32.98 -6.94 -8.68
C TRP A 185 -32.37 -7.60 -9.91
N ILE A 186 -33.08 -7.54 -11.04
CA ILE A 186 -32.59 -8.04 -12.33
C ILE A 186 -31.63 -6.98 -12.91
N PRO A 187 -30.36 -7.34 -13.16
CA PRO A 187 -29.39 -6.37 -13.62
C PRO A 187 -29.67 -5.96 -15.09
N PRO A 188 -29.66 -4.65 -15.41
CA PRO A 188 -29.91 -4.15 -16.77
C PRO A 188 -28.77 -4.45 -17.74
N ARG A 189 -27.57 -4.74 -17.20
CA ARG A 189 -26.35 -5.12 -17.91
C ARG A 189 -25.74 -6.31 -17.17
N PRO A 190 -25.13 -7.29 -17.85
CA PRO A 190 -24.60 -8.46 -17.16
C PRO A 190 -23.55 -8.09 -16.10
N ILE A 191 -23.53 -8.85 -15.02
CA ILE A 191 -22.50 -8.78 -13.96
C ILE A 191 -21.68 -10.06 -14.04
N ILE A 192 -20.35 -9.92 -14.14
CA ILE A 192 -19.41 -11.03 -14.12
C ILE A 192 -18.68 -11.00 -12.79
N PHE A 193 -18.71 -12.08 -12.04
CA PHE A 193 -17.84 -12.34 -10.91
C PHE A 193 -16.67 -13.18 -11.39
N LEU A 194 -15.45 -12.69 -11.24
CA LEU A 194 -14.21 -13.40 -11.55
C LEU A 194 -13.46 -13.68 -10.24
N PHE A 195 -13.43 -14.96 -9.88
CA PHE A 195 -12.57 -15.48 -8.84
C PHE A 195 -11.32 -16.02 -9.51
N ASN A 196 -10.28 -15.20 -9.61
CA ASN A 196 -9.05 -15.57 -10.31
C ASN A 196 -8.02 -16.21 -9.38
N GLY A 197 -7.21 -17.12 -9.93
CA GLY A 197 -6.10 -17.74 -9.21
C GLY A 197 -4.75 -17.09 -9.54
N ALA A 198 -3.71 -17.48 -8.80
CA ALA A 198 -2.33 -17.04 -9.03
C ALA A 198 -2.12 -15.52 -9.10
N GLU A 199 -2.83 -14.74 -8.28
CA GLU A 199 -2.54 -13.31 -8.11
C GLU A 199 -1.19 -13.14 -7.42
N GLU A 200 -0.95 -13.94 -6.36
CA GLU A 200 0.23 -13.87 -5.49
C GLU A 200 1.53 -14.31 -6.21
N LEU A 201 1.37 -14.78 -7.46
CA LEU A 201 2.43 -15.10 -8.41
C LEU A 201 2.47 -14.12 -9.59
N PHE A 202 2.09 -12.87 -9.35
CA PHE A 202 2.06 -11.75 -10.30
C PHE A 202 0.87 -11.74 -11.25
N MET A 203 -0.34 -11.79 -10.69
CA MET A 203 -1.59 -11.50 -11.40
C MET A 203 -1.82 -12.42 -12.62
N LEU A 204 -1.39 -13.68 -12.52
CA LEU A 204 -1.37 -14.61 -13.66
C LEU A 204 -2.78 -15.01 -14.09
N GLY A 205 -3.71 -15.16 -13.13
CA GLY A 205 -5.10 -15.50 -13.42
C GLY A 205 -5.85 -14.38 -14.14
N SER A 206 -5.66 -13.12 -13.74
CA SER A 206 -6.28 -11.99 -14.43
C SER A 206 -5.69 -11.81 -15.83
N HIS A 207 -4.36 -11.98 -15.99
CA HIS A 207 -3.73 -12.00 -17.32
C HIS A 207 -4.33 -13.09 -18.20
N GLY A 208 -4.50 -14.29 -17.65
CA GLY A 208 -5.16 -15.40 -18.33
C GLY A 208 -6.59 -15.08 -18.77
N PHE A 209 -7.38 -14.44 -17.91
CA PHE A 209 -8.74 -14.01 -18.24
C PHE A 209 -8.77 -13.02 -19.40
N VAL A 210 -8.01 -11.92 -19.31
CA VAL A 210 -8.05 -10.86 -20.33
C VAL A 210 -7.46 -11.27 -21.68
N THR A 211 -6.63 -12.31 -21.71
CA THR A 211 -6.00 -12.79 -22.95
C THR A 211 -6.77 -13.91 -23.62
N THR A 212 -7.53 -14.72 -22.88
CA THR A 212 -8.10 -15.97 -23.43
C THR A 212 -9.61 -16.15 -23.23
N HIS A 213 -10.22 -15.49 -22.26
CA HIS A 213 -11.61 -15.79 -21.89
C HIS A 213 -12.62 -15.20 -22.89
N LYS A 214 -13.68 -15.96 -23.23
CA LYS A 214 -14.71 -15.51 -24.21
C LYS A 214 -15.47 -14.24 -23.80
N TRP A 215 -15.59 -13.96 -22.50
CA TRP A 215 -16.25 -12.76 -21.98
C TRP A 215 -15.34 -11.53 -21.87
N ARG A 216 -14.04 -11.66 -22.11
CA ARG A 216 -13.06 -10.56 -21.91
C ARG A 216 -13.46 -9.27 -22.63
N ASP A 217 -13.97 -9.39 -23.85
CA ASP A 217 -14.29 -8.25 -24.72
C ASP A 217 -15.64 -7.61 -24.36
N THR A 218 -16.46 -8.31 -23.55
CA THR A 218 -17.74 -7.79 -23.03
C THR A 218 -17.53 -6.90 -21.81
N VAL A 219 -16.41 -7.00 -21.11
CA VAL A 219 -16.17 -6.24 -19.87
C VAL A 219 -16.10 -4.76 -20.20
N GLY A 220 -17.08 -4.00 -19.72
CA GLY A 220 -17.20 -2.57 -19.94
C GLY A 220 -16.52 -1.73 -18.85
N ALA A 221 -16.53 -2.25 -17.64
CA ALA A 221 -15.86 -1.68 -16.48
C ALA A 221 -15.64 -2.75 -15.42
N PHE A 222 -14.76 -2.48 -14.45
CA PHE A 222 -14.50 -3.42 -13.36
C PHE A 222 -14.42 -2.78 -11.98
N ILE A 223 -14.62 -3.62 -10.96
CA ILE A 223 -14.38 -3.33 -9.55
C ILE A 223 -13.46 -4.45 -9.05
N ASN A 224 -12.19 -4.12 -8.78
CA ASN A 224 -11.25 -5.03 -8.14
C ASN A 224 -11.36 -4.85 -6.62
N ILE A 225 -11.47 -5.96 -5.89
CA ILE A 225 -11.55 -5.98 -4.44
C ILE A 225 -10.31 -6.70 -3.92
N GLU A 226 -9.56 -6.01 -3.06
CA GLU A 226 -8.27 -6.44 -2.57
C GLU A 226 -8.15 -6.27 -1.04
N ALA A 227 -7.14 -6.88 -0.44
CA ALA A 227 -6.79 -6.67 0.95
C ALA A 227 -5.28 -6.62 1.17
N SER A 228 -4.79 -5.48 1.65
CA SER A 228 -3.40 -5.33 2.12
C SER A 228 -3.26 -5.48 3.64
N GLY A 229 -4.28 -6.09 4.27
CA GLY A 229 -4.44 -6.22 5.70
C GLY A 229 -5.78 -6.87 6.08
N SER A 230 -6.16 -6.76 7.36
CA SER A 230 -7.29 -7.51 7.96
C SER A 230 -8.57 -6.68 8.15
N GLY A 231 -8.60 -5.42 7.70
CA GLY A 231 -9.83 -4.64 7.67
C GLY A 231 -9.61 -3.13 7.80
N GLY A 232 -10.57 -2.44 8.42
CA GLY A 232 -10.63 -0.99 8.47
C GLY A 232 -11.38 -0.42 7.27
N PRO A 233 -11.08 0.83 6.86
CA PRO A 233 -11.67 1.41 5.67
C PRO A 233 -11.31 0.61 4.41
N ASP A 234 -12.32 0.39 3.55
CA ASP A 234 -12.20 -0.28 2.25
C ASP A 234 -11.98 0.79 1.17
N VAL A 235 -10.73 1.22 1.04
CA VAL A 235 -10.37 2.47 0.36
C VAL A 235 -10.26 2.25 -1.13
N VAL A 236 -10.94 3.10 -1.93
CA VAL A 236 -10.63 3.24 -3.36
C VAL A 236 -9.23 3.85 -3.49
N CYS A 237 -8.25 3.01 -3.81
CA CYS A 237 -6.83 3.37 -3.94
C CYS A 237 -6.48 3.80 -5.36
N GLN A 238 -7.15 3.23 -6.37
CA GLN A 238 -6.96 3.57 -7.77
C GLN A 238 -8.30 3.67 -8.50
N SER A 239 -8.40 4.58 -9.46
CA SER A 239 -9.59 4.73 -10.30
C SER A 239 -9.18 5.12 -11.72
N GLY A 240 -9.76 4.45 -12.71
CA GLY A 240 -9.60 4.80 -14.11
C GLY A 240 -9.40 3.59 -15.01
N PRO A 241 -9.06 3.80 -16.29
CA PRO A 241 -8.90 5.09 -16.97
C PRO A 241 -10.18 5.96 -16.97
N GLY A 242 -10.00 7.27 -16.98
CA GLY A 242 -11.09 8.25 -16.92
C GLY A 242 -11.67 8.45 -15.51
N SER A 243 -12.46 9.51 -15.33
CA SER A 243 -12.99 9.93 -14.02
C SER A 243 -14.38 9.39 -13.69
N TRP A 244 -15.07 8.78 -14.64
CA TRP A 244 -16.43 8.30 -14.42
C TRP A 244 -16.53 7.15 -13.39
N PRO A 245 -15.55 6.22 -13.23
CA PRO A 245 -15.64 5.18 -12.20
C PRO A 245 -15.69 5.77 -10.79
N SER A 246 -14.80 6.72 -10.48
CA SER A 246 -14.79 7.41 -9.19
C SER A 246 -16.02 8.31 -8.99
N LEU A 247 -16.57 8.90 -10.06
CA LEU A 247 -17.86 9.60 -9.99
C LEU A 247 -18.99 8.66 -9.59
N VAL A 248 -19.07 7.47 -10.20
CA VAL A 248 -20.09 6.48 -9.88
C VAL A 248 -19.95 6.03 -8.43
N TYR A 249 -18.74 5.73 -7.97
CA TYR A 249 -18.49 5.43 -6.56
C TYR A 249 -18.96 6.56 -5.64
N ALA A 250 -18.59 7.80 -5.95
CA ALA A 250 -18.94 8.96 -5.13
C ALA A 250 -20.45 9.20 -5.01
N GLN A 251 -21.24 8.76 -5.99
CA GLN A 251 -22.69 8.90 -6.01
C GLN A 251 -23.45 7.72 -5.37
N SER A 252 -22.80 6.57 -5.19
CA SER A 252 -23.48 5.30 -4.87
C SER A 252 -22.98 4.59 -3.62
N ALA A 253 -21.78 4.88 -3.13
CA ALA A 253 -21.26 4.29 -1.91
C ALA A 253 -22.08 4.72 -0.69
N VAL A 254 -22.48 3.75 0.14
CA VAL A 254 -23.25 3.96 1.38
C VAL A 254 -22.35 4.52 2.49
N TYR A 255 -21.15 3.95 2.60
CA TYR A 255 -20.08 4.33 3.50
C TYR A 255 -18.85 4.69 2.68
N PRO A 256 -18.81 5.89 2.06
CA PRO A 256 -17.75 6.23 1.12
C PRO A 256 -16.36 6.18 1.76
N MET A 257 -15.42 5.49 1.12
CA MET A 257 -14.03 5.36 1.56
C MET A 257 -13.13 5.44 0.33
N ALA A 258 -12.57 6.62 0.07
CA ALA A 258 -11.83 6.86 -1.16
C ALA A 258 -10.90 8.03 -1.00
N GLN A 259 -9.69 7.94 -1.57
CA GLN A 259 -8.68 8.99 -1.48
C GLN A 259 -7.89 9.07 -2.79
N SER A 260 -8.05 10.16 -3.55
CA SER A 260 -7.31 10.31 -4.80
C SER A 260 -5.80 10.41 -4.58
N SER A 261 -5.35 10.93 -3.43
CA SER A 261 -3.93 10.95 -3.06
C SER A 261 -3.33 9.55 -2.87
N ALA A 262 -4.13 8.51 -2.64
CA ALA A 262 -3.64 7.13 -2.61
C ALA A 262 -3.13 6.72 -3.99
N GLU A 263 -3.82 7.11 -5.07
CA GLU A 263 -3.41 6.82 -6.45
C GLU A 263 -2.06 7.45 -6.78
N ASP A 264 -1.79 8.66 -6.26
CA ASP A 264 -0.53 9.38 -6.49
C ASP A 264 0.69 8.67 -5.87
N VAL A 265 0.50 7.89 -4.79
CA VAL A 265 1.58 7.22 -4.05
C VAL A 265 1.60 5.71 -4.24
N PHE A 266 0.58 5.13 -4.88
CA PHE A 266 0.44 3.68 -5.05
C PHE A 266 1.68 3.04 -5.68
N GLY A 267 2.23 3.65 -6.73
CA GLY A 267 3.43 3.15 -7.42
C GLY A 267 4.74 3.22 -6.62
N ILE A 268 4.73 3.80 -5.41
CA ILE A 268 5.87 3.84 -4.48
C ILE A 268 5.77 2.71 -3.44
N ILE A 269 4.57 2.19 -3.21
CA ILE A 269 4.34 1.08 -2.28
C ILE A 269 4.80 -0.22 -2.96
N PRO A 270 5.59 -1.07 -2.29
CA PRO A 270 6.00 -2.34 -2.84
C PRO A 270 4.81 -3.32 -2.89
N GLY A 271 4.15 -3.39 -4.05
CA GLY A 271 2.97 -4.23 -4.31
C GLY A 271 2.26 -3.78 -5.58
N ASP A 272 1.40 -4.63 -6.11
CA ASP A 272 0.52 -4.34 -7.25
C ASP A 272 -0.71 -5.24 -7.14
N THR A 273 -1.72 -5.04 -7.99
CA THR A 273 -2.96 -5.83 -7.94
C THR A 273 -3.41 -6.19 -9.36
N ASP A 274 -4.42 -7.02 -9.47
CA ASP A 274 -5.10 -7.31 -10.74
C ASP A 274 -5.59 -6.05 -11.48
N TYR A 275 -5.79 -4.92 -10.76
CA TYR A 275 -6.12 -3.64 -11.38
C TYR A 275 -5.15 -3.29 -12.49
N ARG A 276 -3.85 -3.54 -12.32
CA ARG A 276 -2.84 -3.23 -13.34
C ARG A 276 -3.08 -3.98 -14.64
N ILE A 277 -3.38 -5.27 -14.56
CA ILE A 277 -3.64 -6.09 -15.75
C ILE A 277 -4.90 -5.60 -16.47
N LEU A 278 -5.96 -5.32 -15.73
CA LEU A 278 -7.26 -4.92 -16.26
C LEU A 278 -7.26 -3.48 -16.83
N ALA A 279 -6.63 -2.53 -16.13
CA ALA A 279 -6.67 -1.10 -16.45
C ALA A 279 -5.46 -0.58 -17.24
N GLN A 280 -4.27 -1.16 -17.09
CA GLN A 280 -3.02 -0.55 -17.56
C GLN A 280 -2.34 -1.39 -18.63
N ASP A 281 -1.87 -2.60 -18.28
CA ASP A 281 -0.91 -3.32 -19.10
C ASP A 281 -1.55 -3.98 -20.33
N TYR A 282 -2.83 -4.39 -20.26
CA TYR A 282 -3.47 -5.22 -21.31
C TYR A 282 -4.78 -4.70 -21.89
N SER A 283 -5.70 -4.16 -21.09
CA SER A 283 -7.10 -4.01 -21.56
C SER A 283 -7.67 -2.61 -21.49
N ASN A 284 -7.02 -1.66 -20.80
CA ASN A 284 -7.46 -0.27 -20.69
C ASN A 284 -8.95 -0.16 -20.28
N ILE A 285 -9.41 -1.06 -19.39
CA ILE A 285 -10.79 -1.11 -18.92
C ILE A 285 -10.93 -0.09 -17.79
N PRO A 286 -11.95 0.79 -17.80
CA PRO A 286 -12.20 1.69 -16.68
C PRO A 286 -12.67 0.92 -15.44
N GLY A 287 -12.09 1.19 -14.28
CA GLY A 287 -12.47 0.50 -13.06
C GLY A 287 -12.02 1.18 -11.78
N LEU A 288 -12.23 0.47 -10.67
CA LEU A 288 -11.85 0.85 -9.32
C LEU A 288 -10.99 -0.26 -8.71
N ASP A 289 -9.97 0.12 -7.94
CA ASP A 289 -9.26 -0.78 -7.04
C ASP A 289 -9.60 -0.42 -5.59
N ILE A 290 -10.28 -1.33 -4.88
CA ILE A 290 -10.82 -1.11 -3.55
C ILE A 290 -10.13 -2.06 -2.56
N ILE A 291 -9.40 -1.50 -1.59
CA ILE A 291 -8.45 -2.26 -0.79
C ILE A 291 -8.74 -2.08 0.71
N PHE A 292 -8.76 -3.19 1.47
CA PHE A 292 -8.54 -3.11 2.92
C PHE A 292 -7.12 -2.63 3.19
N LEU A 293 -6.99 -1.36 3.55
CA LEU A 293 -5.71 -0.69 3.64
C LEU A 293 -4.98 -0.97 4.96
N LEU A 294 -5.71 -1.28 6.03
CA LEU A 294 -5.17 -1.39 7.40
C LEU A 294 -5.17 -2.84 7.91
N GLY A 295 -4.44 -3.07 8.99
CA GLY A 295 -4.15 -4.40 9.52
C GLY A 295 -2.93 -5.04 8.86
N GLY A 296 -1.99 -4.22 8.39
CA GLY A 296 -0.79 -4.66 7.67
C GLY A 296 0.18 -5.52 8.49
N TYR A 297 0.04 -5.59 9.82
CA TYR A 297 0.84 -6.49 10.66
C TYR A 297 0.71 -7.96 10.24
N TYR A 298 -0.49 -8.38 9.85
CA TYR A 298 -0.80 -9.78 9.53
C TYR A 298 -0.68 -10.10 8.04
N TYR A 299 -0.74 -9.07 7.18
CA TYR A 299 -0.61 -9.22 5.73
C TYR A 299 0.62 -10.05 5.35
N HIS A 300 0.44 -11.11 4.56
CA HIS A 300 1.51 -12.03 4.16
C HIS A 300 2.26 -12.69 5.35
N THR A 301 1.52 -13.10 6.38
CA THR A 301 2.04 -13.85 7.54
C THR A 301 1.11 -15.00 7.92
N SER A 302 1.58 -15.93 8.74
CA SER A 302 0.72 -17.01 9.27
C SER A 302 -0.41 -16.51 10.20
N TYR A 303 -0.37 -15.24 10.59
CA TYR A 303 -1.37 -14.60 11.45
C TYR A 303 -2.53 -13.98 10.68
N ASP A 304 -2.54 -13.99 9.34
CA ASP A 304 -3.69 -13.55 8.54
C ASP A 304 -4.87 -14.55 8.65
N THR A 305 -5.56 -14.46 9.77
CA THR A 305 -6.54 -15.43 10.25
C THR A 305 -7.90 -14.78 10.45
N LEU A 306 -8.96 -15.58 10.40
CA LEU A 306 -10.35 -15.12 10.52
C LEU A 306 -10.58 -14.29 11.80
N GLU A 307 -9.96 -14.69 12.90
CA GLU A 307 -10.10 -14.06 14.22
C GLU A 307 -9.48 -12.65 14.30
N ARG A 308 -8.65 -12.27 13.32
CA ARG A 308 -7.99 -10.96 13.25
C ARG A 308 -8.73 -9.93 12.42
N LEU A 309 -9.79 -10.34 11.72
CA LEU A 309 -10.56 -9.41 10.90
C LEU A 309 -11.28 -8.38 11.76
N LEU A 310 -11.26 -7.13 11.32
CA LEU A 310 -11.95 -6.06 12.03
C LEU A 310 -13.46 -6.11 11.71
N PRO A 311 -14.34 -6.34 12.72
CA PRO A 311 -15.77 -6.41 12.50
C PRO A 311 -16.32 -5.11 11.89
N GLY A 312 -17.24 -5.25 10.93
CA GLY A 312 -17.89 -4.13 10.25
C GLY A 312 -17.20 -3.75 8.94
N SER A 313 -15.95 -4.15 8.74
CA SER A 313 -15.21 -3.87 7.49
C SER A 313 -15.85 -4.60 6.30
N ILE A 314 -16.16 -5.88 6.47
CA ILE A 314 -16.82 -6.70 5.43
C ILE A 314 -18.26 -6.24 5.21
N GLN A 315 -18.99 -5.87 6.27
CA GLN A 315 -20.33 -5.30 6.12
C GLN A 315 -20.32 -4.00 5.29
N ALA A 316 -19.37 -3.10 5.56
CA ALA A 316 -19.23 -1.84 4.83
C ALA A 316 -18.92 -2.06 3.35
N ARG A 317 -17.95 -2.96 3.08
CA ARG A 317 -17.58 -3.42 1.75
C ARG A 317 -18.80 -3.92 1.00
N GLY A 318 -19.54 -4.87 1.56
CA GLY A 318 -20.72 -5.44 0.91
C GLY A 318 -21.83 -4.44 0.61
N ASP A 319 -22.13 -3.54 1.56
CA ASP A 319 -23.13 -2.49 1.39
C ASP A 319 -22.72 -1.48 0.30
N ASN A 320 -21.45 -1.09 0.26
CA ASN A 320 -20.91 -0.25 -0.81
C ASN A 320 -20.96 -0.97 -2.17
N LEU A 321 -20.43 -2.19 -2.24
CA LEU A 321 -20.35 -2.95 -3.50
C LEU A 321 -21.73 -3.15 -4.12
N PHE A 322 -22.77 -3.43 -3.34
CA PHE A 322 -24.12 -3.58 -3.89
C PHE A 322 -24.64 -2.30 -4.53
N GLY A 323 -24.42 -1.14 -3.89
CA GLY A 323 -24.77 0.16 -4.45
C GLY A 323 -23.96 0.50 -5.71
N VAL A 324 -22.65 0.26 -5.66
CA VAL A 324 -21.71 0.57 -6.74
C VAL A 324 -21.96 -0.33 -7.96
N VAL A 325 -22.09 -1.64 -7.81
CA VAL A 325 -22.39 -2.58 -8.91
C VAL A 325 -23.68 -2.19 -9.63
N LYS A 326 -24.73 -1.85 -8.87
CA LYS A 326 -25.98 -1.33 -9.43
C LYS A 326 -25.73 -0.08 -10.27
N ALA A 327 -25.04 0.90 -9.71
CA ALA A 327 -24.79 2.17 -10.37
C ALA A 327 -23.92 2.02 -11.63
N PHE A 328 -22.92 1.13 -11.63
CA PHE A 328 -22.13 0.78 -12.82
C PHE A 328 -23.01 0.14 -13.90
N ALA A 329 -23.88 -0.81 -13.54
CA ALA A 329 -24.75 -1.50 -14.49
C ALA A 329 -25.78 -0.56 -15.16
N PHE A 330 -26.23 0.48 -14.47
CA PHE A 330 -27.12 1.51 -15.02
C PHE A 330 -26.38 2.61 -15.80
N ASN A 331 -25.05 2.67 -15.75
CA ASN A 331 -24.32 3.80 -16.29
C ASN A 331 -24.21 3.75 -17.82
N SER A 332 -24.54 4.86 -18.50
CA SER A 332 -24.44 4.97 -19.96
C SER A 332 -23.00 4.96 -20.51
N MET A 333 -22.00 5.15 -19.65
CA MET A 333 -20.58 5.06 -20.00
C MET A 333 -20.06 3.62 -20.02
N LEU A 334 -20.84 2.65 -19.51
CA LEU A 334 -20.48 1.23 -19.59
C LEU A 334 -20.52 0.76 -21.04
N ARG A 335 -19.34 0.49 -21.60
CA ARG A 335 -19.15 0.20 -23.02
C ARG A 335 -18.21 -0.96 -23.20
N ASN A 336 -18.54 -1.94 -24.04
CA ASN A 336 -17.70 -3.11 -24.30
C ASN A 336 -16.41 -2.73 -25.07
N ALA A 337 -15.51 -3.69 -25.29
CA ALA A 337 -14.21 -3.42 -25.91
C ALA A 337 -14.32 -2.79 -27.31
N THR A 338 -15.24 -3.29 -28.15
CA THR A 338 -15.46 -2.77 -29.51
C THR A 338 -15.97 -1.34 -29.49
N GLU A 339 -16.94 -1.03 -28.62
CA GLU A 339 -17.47 0.33 -28.45
C GLU A 339 -16.39 1.30 -27.98
N ARG A 340 -15.57 0.89 -26.98
CA ARG A 340 -14.45 1.71 -26.49
C ARG A 340 -13.42 1.97 -27.58
N GLN A 341 -13.05 0.97 -28.37
CA GLN A 341 -12.09 1.10 -29.47
C GLN A 341 -12.61 2.05 -30.55
N TYR A 342 -13.89 1.93 -30.93
CA TYR A 342 -14.53 2.84 -31.88
C TYR A 342 -14.47 4.31 -31.42
N LEU A 343 -14.76 4.56 -30.14
CA LEU A 343 -14.70 5.91 -29.58
C LEU A 343 -13.28 6.46 -29.47
N ALA A 344 -12.32 5.62 -29.09
CA ALA A 344 -10.90 6.01 -29.07
C ALA A 344 -10.40 6.39 -30.46
N SER A 345 -10.91 5.75 -31.52
CA SER A 345 -10.56 6.09 -32.91
C SER A 345 -11.21 7.37 -33.44
N THR A 346 -12.29 7.85 -32.81
CA THR A 346 -13.09 9.00 -33.27
C THR A 346 -12.92 10.25 -32.42
N THR A 347 -12.32 10.13 -31.23
CA THR A 347 -12.16 11.24 -30.28
C THR A 347 -10.68 11.64 -30.19
N GLU A 348 -10.31 12.80 -30.75
CA GLU A 348 -9.01 13.43 -30.48
C GLU A 348 -9.06 14.14 -29.12
N GLY A 349 -8.66 13.46 -28.05
CA GLY A 349 -8.53 14.09 -26.74
C GLY A 349 -7.96 13.12 -25.69
N PRO A 350 -7.22 13.60 -24.68
CA PRO A 350 -6.63 12.72 -23.68
C PRO A 350 -7.74 12.01 -22.88
N LEU A 351 -7.80 10.69 -23.01
CA LEU A 351 -8.75 9.77 -22.35
C LEU A 351 -8.60 9.69 -20.81
N SER A 352 -7.76 10.54 -20.20
CA SER A 352 -7.35 10.41 -18.80
C SER A 352 -7.38 11.75 -18.07
N GLU A 353 -8.57 12.32 -17.90
CA GLU A 353 -8.76 13.37 -16.89
C GLU A 353 -9.00 12.70 -15.52
N ARG A 354 -7.98 12.67 -14.66
CA ARG A 354 -8.12 12.26 -13.25
C ARG A 354 -8.94 13.29 -12.47
N ALA A 355 -9.97 12.83 -11.76
CA ALA A 355 -10.74 13.67 -10.85
C ALA A 355 -10.04 13.79 -9.49
N ILE A 356 -10.43 14.79 -8.70
CA ILE A 356 -10.07 14.85 -7.29
C ILE A 356 -11.26 14.33 -6.51
N PHE A 357 -11.01 13.38 -5.62
CA PHE A 357 -12.02 12.82 -4.75
C PHE A 357 -11.43 12.41 -3.41
N PHE A 358 -12.17 12.63 -2.34
CA PHE A 358 -11.85 12.12 -1.01
C PHE A 358 -13.11 12.05 -0.16
N ASP A 359 -13.16 11.10 0.77
CA ASP A 359 -14.24 11.03 1.75
C ASP A 359 -13.98 11.97 2.94
N TYR A 360 -15.06 12.49 3.54
CA TYR A 360 -14.99 13.18 4.82
C TYR A 360 -15.51 12.26 5.93
N LEU A 361 -14.60 11.63 6.67
CA LEU A 361 -14.89 10.73 7.81
C LEU A 361 -15.86 9.60 7.45
N THR A 362 -15.80 9.11 6.21
CA THR A 362 -16.76 8.15 5.63
C THR A 362 -18.23 8.58 5.60
N TRP A 363 -18.53 9.85 5.85
CA TRP A 363 -19.91 10.36 5.87
C TRP A 363 -20.41 10.80 4.49
N PHE A 364 -19.54 11.42 3.69
CA PHE A 364 -19.86 11.85 2.34
C PHE A 364 -18.59 12.01 1.50
N MET A 365 -18.76 12.00 0.17
CA MET A 365 -17.68 12.21 -0.79
C MET A 365 -17.60 13.67 -1.22
N VAL A 366 -16.38 14.19 -1.25
CA VAL A 366 -16.04 15.35 -2.07
C VAL A 366 -15.53 14.84 -3.40
N TYR A 367 -16.11 15.31 -4.51
CA TYR A 367 -15.69 14.96 -5.86
C TYR A 367 -15.75 16.20 -6.76
N TYR A 368 -14.71 16.42 -7.56
CA TYR A 368 -14.77 17.38 -8.65
C TYR A 368 -13.84 17.00 -9.81
N PRO A 369 -14.27 17.22 -11.07
CA PRO A 369 -13.48 16.85 -12.25
C PRO A 369 -12.26 17.77 -12.41
N ARG A 370 -11.30 17.33 -13.23
CA ARG A 370 -10.03 18.03 -13.47
C ARG A 370 -10.22 19.50 -13.89
N ARG A 371 -11.21 19.78 -14.73
CA ARG A 371 -11.51 21.15 -15.21
C ARG A 371 -11.89 22.10 -14.07
N VAL A 372 -12.68 21.61 -13.11
CA VAL A 372 -13.03 22.36 -11.90
C VAL A 372 -11.80 22.49 -11.00
N ALA A 373 -10.98 21.43 -10.91
CA ALA A 373 -9.73 21.47 -10.15
C ALA A 373 -8.80 22.58 -10.62
N VAL A 374 -8.63 22.77 -11.93
CA VAL A 374 -7.80 23.85 -12.48
C VAL A 374 -8.22 25.21 -11.92
N VAL A 375 -9.53 25.50 -11.90
CA VAL A 375 -10.05 26.76 -11.37
C VAL A 375 -9.84 26.84 -9.84
N LEU A 376 -10.27 25.82 -9.11
CA LEU A 376 -10.21 25.80 -7.65
C LEU A 376 -8.76 25.84 -7.12
N HIS A 377 -7.81 25.22 -7.83
CA HIS A 377 -6.42 25.11 -7.40
C HIS A 377 -5.56 26.33 -7.80
N ILE A 378 -5.94 27.06 -8.86
CA ILE A 378 -5.30 28.33 -9.23
C ILE A 378 -5.82 29.48 -8.35
N LEU A 379 -7.11 29.45 -7.97
CA LEU A 379 -7.75 30.56 -7.25
C LEU A 379 -7.02 30.99 -5.96
N PRO A 380 -6.56 30.09 -5.07
CA PRO A 380 -5.79 30.49 -3.88
C PRO A 380 -4.51 31.28 -4.21
N VAL A 381 -3.80 30.93 -5.28
CA VAL A 381 -2.60 31.67 -5.71
C VAL A 381 -2.98 33.07 -6.21
N VAL A 382 -4.07 33.17 -6.97
CA VAL A 382 -4.61 34.48 -7.40
C VAL A 382 -4.99 35.33 -6.19
N ILE A 383 -5.68 34.75 -5.20
CA ILE A 383 -6.05 35.44 -3.96
C ILE A 383 -4.80 35.91 -3.20
N PHE A 384 -3.77 35.05 -3.08
CA PHE A 384 -2.50 35.40 -2.43
C PHE A 384 -1.81 36.59 -3.10
N LEU A 385 -1.81 36.64 -4.43
CA LEU A 385 -1.17 37.72 -5.20
C LEU A 385 -2.01 39.00 -5.25
N VAL A 386 -3.33 38.90 -5.34
CA VAL A 386 -4.21 40.04 -5.70
C VAL A 386 -4.92 40.65 -4.49
N LEU A 387 -5.48 39.85 -3.58
CA LEU A 387 -6.32 40.36 -2.50
C LEU A 387 -5.58 41.35 -1.57
N PRO A 388 -4.31 41.08 -1.17
CA PRO A 388 -3.58 42.03 -0.33
C PRO A 388 -3.26 43.35 -1.02
N ILE A 389 -3.16 43.34 -2.36
CA ILE A 389 -2.94 44.54 -3.17
C ILE A 389 -4.23 45.35 -3.22
N ILE A 390 -5.38 44.71 -3.49
CA ILE A 390 -6.71 45.36 -3.51
C ILE A 390 -7.03 46.04 -2.18
N LEU A 391 -6.79 45.36 -1.05
CA LEU A 391 -7.06 45.91 0.27
C LEU A 391 -6.17 47.11 0.63
N ARG A 392 -5.10 47.37 -0.14
CA ARG A 392 -4.13 48.46 0.09
C ARG A 392 -4.06 49.47 -1.07
N LEU A 393 -4.78 49.23 -2.16
CA LEU A 393 -4.82 50.07 -3.37
C LEU A 393 -5.49 51.42 -3.11
N ALA A 394 -6.44 51.49 -2.19
CA ALA A 394 -7.09 52.74 -1.79
C ALA A 394 -6.14 53.70 -1.03
N ASP A 395 -5.04 53.18 -0.48
CA ASP A 395 -4.14 53.95 0.37
C ASP A 395 -2.77 54.28 -0.27
N PHE A 396 -2.23 53.53 -1.28
CA PHE A 396 -0.82 53.70 -1.72
C PHE A 396 -0.44 53.28 -3.17
N GLY A 397 0.76 53.71 -3.63
CA GLY A 397 1.37 53.41 -4.96
C GLY A 397 2.26 52.14 -5.05
N VAL A 398 2.76 51.83 -6.27
CA VAL A 398 3.36 50.54 -6.68
C VAL A 398 4.54 50.04 -5.81
N SER A 399 5.43 50.92 -5.33
CA SER A 399 6.59 50.53 -4.50
C SER A 399 6.18 49.90 -3.15
N SER A 400 5.09 50.37 -2.55
CA SER A 400 4.53 49.85 -1.28
C SER A 400 3.94 48.43 -1.44
N CYS A 401 3.41 48.14 -2.63
CA CYS A 401 2.88 46.83 -2.99
C CYS A 401 4.01 45.78 -3.05
N CYS A 402 5.13 46.09 -3.71
CA CYS A 402 6.28 45.19 -3.81
C CYS A 402 6.88 44.86 -2.42
N ALA A 403 6.99 45.86 -1.54
CA ALA A 403 7.47 45.66 -0.17
C ALA A 403 6.56 44.71 0.63
N THR A 404 5.24 44.85 0.47
CA THR A 404 4.23 43.97 1.10
C THR A 404 4.37 42.53 0.65
N LEU A 405 4.47 42.30 -0.67
CA LEU A 405 4.64 40.95 -1.21
C LEU A 405 5.95 40.31 -0.71
N PHE A 406 7.04 41.08 -0.61
CA PHE A 406 8.30 40.58 -0.09
C PHE A 406 8.20 40.15 1.38
N ASP A 407 7.45 40.88 2.21
CA ASP A 407 7.18 40.48 3.59
C ASP A 407 6.33 39.20 3.68
N PHE A 408 5.40 38.98 2.75
CA PHE A 408 4.65 37.72 2.68
C PHE A 408 5.53 36.56 2.24
N LEU A 409 6.47 36.77 1.30
CA LEU A 409 7.46 35.77 0.92
C LEU A 409 8.38 35.40 2.09
N LYS A 410 8.78 36.37 2.93
CA LYS A 410 9.48 36.07 4.20
C LYS A 410 8.62 35.23 5.14
N GLY A 411 7.33 35.58 5.28
CA GLY A 411 6.38 34.80 6.07
C GLY A 411 6.23 33.36 5.57
N MET A 412 6.17 33.18 4.24
CA MET A 412 6.10 31.89 3.58
C MET A 412 7.37 31.07 3.84
N LEU A 413 8.55 31.68 3.72
CA LEU A 413 9.82 31.05 4.03
C LEU A 413 9.90 30.61 5.50
N LEU A 414 9.49 31.47 6.45
CA LEU A 414 9.46 31.12 7.87
C LEU A 414 8.50 29.96 8.15
N HIS A 415 7.34 29.92 7.48
CA HIS A 415 6.38 28.83 7.62
C HIS A 415 6.92 27.54 7.00
N PHE A 416 7.55 27.61 5.83
CA PHE A 416 8.23 26.48 5.20
C PHE A 416 9.32 25.90 6.11
N ILE A 417 10.19 26.75 6.66
CA ILE A 417 11.20 26.33 7.64
C ILE A 417 10.54 25.67 8.86
N ALA A 418 9.40 26.17 9.34
CA ALA A 418 8.67 25.55 10.45
C ALA A 418 8.21 24.13 10.11
N ILE A 419 7.62 23.92 8.93
CA ILE A 419 7.19 22.59 8.46
C ILE A 419 8.40 21.64 8.31
N ILE A 420 9.51 22.12 7.73
CA ILE A 420 10.73 21.31 7.60
C ILE A 420 11.31 20.95 8.97
N LEU A 421 11.36 21.88 9.92
CA LEU A 421 11.82 21.59 11.29
C LEU A 421 10.87 20.66 12.03
N ALA A 422 9.57 20.70 11.75
CA ALA A 422 8.59 19.75 12.27
C ALA A 422 8.90 18.30 11.87
N ILE A 423 9.59 18.10 10.75
CA ILE A 423 10.05 16.79 10.24
C ILE A 423 11.44 16.47 10.80
N ILE A 424 12.38 17.41 10.72
CA ILE A 424 13.78 17.21 11.12
C ILE A 424 13.91 16.92 12.62
N VAL A 425 13.17 17.61 13.49
CA VAL A 425 13.31 17.42 14.95
C VAL A 425 12.94 15.98 15.38
N PRO A 426 11.79 15.41 14.97
CA PRO A 426 11.50 13.99 15.17
C PRO A 426 12.56 13.05 14.61
N VAL A 427 13.12 13.32 13.42
CA VAL A 427 14.20 12.52 12.84
C VAL A 427 15.45 12.54 13.72
N ILE A 428 15.83 13.70 14.24
CA ILE A 428 16.94 13.83 15.21
C ILE A 428 16.64 13.00 16.46
N PHE A 429 15.42 13.03 16.97
CA PHE A 429 15.02 12.22 18.14
C PHE A 429 15.03 10.72 17.85
N ALA A 430 14.58 10.29 16.68
CA ALA A 430 14.64 8.91 16.23
C ALA A 430 16.10 8.40 16.20
N VAL A 431 16.99 9.16 15.56
CA VAL A 431 18.42 8.83 15.50
C VAL A 431 19.05 8.85 16.90
N SER A 432 18.77 9.89 17.70
CA SER A 432 19.33 10.03 19.05
C SER A 432 18.92 8.89 19.98
N ARG A 433 17.65 8.44 19.91
CA ARG A 433 17.18 7.28 20.65
C ARG A 433 18.00 6.05 20.30
N LEU A 434 18.18 5.78 19.01
CA LEU A 434 18.89 4.61 18.51
C LEU A 434 20.38 4.60 18.82
N LEU A 435 21.01 5.76 19.03
CA LEU A 435 22.38 5.85 19.53
C LEU A 435 22.52 5.41 21.00
N LEU A 436 21.42 5.46 21.76
CA LEU A 436 21.39 5.14 23.20
C LEU A 436 20.67 3.82 23.50
N SER A 437 19.78 3.37 22.62
CA SER A 437 18.99 2.16 22.79
C SER A 437 19.55 0.97 22.00
N SER A 438 19.34 -0.24 22.51
CA SER A 438 19.84 -1.46 21.89
C SER A 438 18.98 -1.99 20.74
N HIS A 439 17.77 -1.44 20.53
CA HIS A 439 16.77 -1.98 19.59
C HIS A 439 16.07 -0.88 18.79
N ALA A 440 15.82 -1.19 17.52
CA ALA A 440 15.01 -0.38 16.64
C ALA A 440 13.52 -0.72 16.78
N MET A 441 12.66 0.18 16.30
CA MET A 441 11.22 -0.04 16.13
C MET A 441 10.44 -0.32 17.43
N ASN A 442 10.85 0.20 18.60
CA ASN A 442 10.14 -0.04 19.87
C ASN A 442 8.66 0.40 19.87
N TRP A 443 8.26 1.24 18.91
CA TRP A 443 6.88 1.68 18.68
C TRP A 443 6.05 0.74 17.81
N PHE A 444 6.63 -0.31 17.21
CA PHE A 444 5.95 -1.16 16.22
C PHE A 444 4.78 -1.94 16.85
N ALA A 445 5.01 -2.69 17.93
CA ALA A 445 3.94 -3.30 18.72
C ALA A 445 3.11 -2.30 19.54
N HIS A 446 3.58 -1.07 19.68
CA HIS A 446 2.98 -0.03 20.53
C HIS A 446 2.95 1.33 19.83
N PRO A 447 2.09 1.53 18.82
CA PRO A 447 2.11 2.72 17.95
C PRO A 447 2.00 4.05 18.70
N TYR A 448 1.30 4.05 19.84
CA TYR A 448 1.17 5.23 20.70
C TYR A 448 2.52 5.78 21.20
N LEU A 449 3.56 4.94 21.31
CA LEU A 449 4.91 5.38 21.64
C LEU A 449 5.49 6.32 20.57
N ALA A 450 5.24 6.05 19.28
CA ALA A 450 5.70 6.93 18.20
C ALA A 450 5.09 8.33 18.33
N PHE A 451 3.79 8.41 18.63
CA PHE A 451 3.12 9.70 18.84
C PHE A 451 3.65 10.44 20.06
N MET A 452 3.84 9.75 21.19
CA MET A 452 4.38 10.37 22.42
C MET A 452 5.81 10.88 22.24
N MET A 453 6.66 10.14 21.50
CA MET A 453 8.04 10.55 21.24
C MET A 453 8.11 11.75 20.29
N PHE A 454 7.39 11.66 19.17
CA PHE A 454 7.66 12.50 18.00
C PHE A 454 6.71 13.68 17.86
N VAL A 455 5.44 13.61 18.31
CA VAL A 455 4.51 14.74 18.18
C VAL A 455 5.00 15.96 18.98
N PRO A 456 5.34 15.87 20.28
CA PRO A 456 5.78 17.06 21.03
C PRO A 456 7.07 17.67 20.45
N GLY A 457 8.02 16.84 20.00
CA GLY A 457 9.24 17.28 19.32
C GLY A 457 8.96 17.96 17.99
N SER A 458 8.03 17.43 17.20
CA SER A 458 7.56 18.05 15.97
C SER A 458 6.92 19.42 16.23
N VAL A 459 6.11 19.55 17.29
CA VAL A 459 5.55 20.84 17.73
C VAL A 459 6.65 21.83 18.13
N VAL A 460 7.70 21.38 18.81
CA VAL A 460 8.88 22.23 19.07
C VAL A 460 9.48 22.71 17.75
N GLY A 461 9.68 21.81 16.78
CA GLY A 461 10.15 22.14 15.43
C GLY A 461 9.32 23.24 14.75
N LEU A 462 7.99 23.12 14.80
CA LEU A 462 7.06 24.12 14.26
C LEU A 462 7.19 25.50 14.94
N LEU A 463 7.55 25.53 16.22
CA LEU A 463 7.60 26.76 17.01
C LEU A 463 8.97 27.47 16.96
N ILE A 464 10.05 26.78 16.57
CA ILE A 464 11.41 27.34 16.50
C ILE A 464 11.47 28.65 15.69
N PRO A 465 10.91 28.74 14.46
CA PRO A 465 11.01 29.98 13.68
C PRO A 465 10.31 31.16 14.35
N ARG A 466 9.17 30.93 15.02
CA ARG A 466 8.47 31.97 15.78
C ARG A 466 9.24 32.38 17.04
N TYR A 467 9.92 31.45 17.68
CA TYR A 467 10.75 31.69 18.86
C TYR A 467 11.98 32.53 18.53
N ILE A 468 12.73 32.16 17.48
CA ILE A 468 13.96 32.86 17.06
C ILE A 468 13.62 34.21 16.41
N TRP A 469 12.72 34.22 15.43
CA TRP A 469 12.36 35.41 14.67
C TRP A 469 11.00 35.96 15.12
N ARG A 470 10.88 36.30 16.41
CA ARG A 470 9.66 36.89 16.97
C ARG A 470 9.31 38.21 16.27
N HIS A 471 10.31 39.04 16.01
CA HIS A 471 10.22 40.26 15.21
C HIS A 471 11.25 40.17 14.09
N PHE A 472 10.81 39.98 12.85
CA PHE A 472 11.69 39.97 11.69
C PHE A 472 11.60 41.32 10.96
N HIS A 473 12.67 41.70 10.27
CA HIS A 473 12.72 42.97 9.54
C HIS A 473 11.65 43.01 8.44
N LEU A 474 10.68 43.91 8.60
CA LEU A 474 9.68 44.23 7.59
C LEU A 474 10.28 45.16 6.54
N SER A 475 9.92 44.95 5.28
CA SER A 475 10.29 45.79 4.16
C SER A 475 9.33 46.98 3.98
N GLN A 476 8.15 46.91 4.59
CA GLN A 476 7.21 48.02 4.65
C GLN A 476 7.70 49.14 5.58
N ASP A 477 7.49 50.39 5.17
CA ASP A 477 7.73 51.56 6.02
C ASP A 477 6.61 51.72 7.05
N ILE A 478 6.95 51.47 8.32
CA ILE A 478 6.02 51.46 9.46
C ILE A 478 5.41 52.87 9.68
N SER A 479 6.12 53.93 9.30
CA SER A 479 5.65 55.32 9.46
C SER A 479 4.48 55.66 8.53
N ILE A 480 4.37 54.95 7.40
CA ILE A 480 3.37 55.18 6.36
C ILE A 480 2.08 54.38 6.64
N GLN A 481 2.18 53.21 7.30
CA GLN A 481 1.08 52.25 7.40
C GLN A 481 0.11 52.44 8.58
N LYS A 482 0.37 53.34 9.54
CA LYS A 482 -0.45 53.56 10.76
C LYS A 482 -0.77 52.27 11.57
N MET A 483 -0.05 51.17 11.33
CA MET A 483 -0.21 49.87 12.01
C MET A 483 1.05 49.52 12.78
N SER A 484 0.92 48.75 13.87
CA SER A 484 2.09 48.33 14.63
C SER A 484 2.91 47.27 13.87
N SER A 485 4.23 47.27 14.06
CA SER A 485 5.14 46.28 13.45
C SER A 485 4.73 44.83 13.77
N GLU A 486 4.12 44.57 14.92
CA GLU A 486 3.64 43.25 15.31
C GLU A 486 2.47 42.78 14.44
N VAL A 487 1.57 43.69 14.06
CA VAL A 487 0.40 43.36 13.25
C VAL A 487 0.82 43.01 11.83
N LEU A 488 1.69 43.83 11.26
CA LEU A 488 2.25 43.60 9.92
C LEU A 488 3.03 42.27 9.88
N ALA A 489 3.79 41.96 10.93
CA ALA A 489 4.49 40.69 11.02
C ALA A 489 3.56 39.47 11.22
N ASN A 490 2.41 39.63 11.88
CA ASN A 490 1.41 38.55 12.00
C ASN A 490 0.64 38.36 10.69
N GLU A 491 0.31 39.45 10.00
CA GLU A 491 -0.31 39.41 8.68
C GLU A 491 0.61 38.75 7.65
N ALA A 492 1.90 39.08 7.67
CA ALA A 492 2.88 38.44 6.80
C ALA A 492 3.03 36.94 7.06
N ARG A 493 2.93 36.49 8.32
CA ARG A 493 2.92 35.06 8.64
C ARG A 493 1.65 34.35 8.17
N PHE A 494 0.49 35.01 8.30
CA PHE A 494 -0.77 34.47 7.79
C PHE A 494 -0.73 34.30 6.27
N TRP A 495 -0.45 35.38 5.54
CA TRP A 495 -0.39 35.34 4.08
C TRP A 495 0.74 34.45 3.58
N GLY A 496 1.86 34.39 4.31
CA GLY A 496 2.93 33.44 4.03
C GLY A 496 2.51 31.98 4.14
N ALA A 497 1.79 31.61 5.20
CA ALA A 497 1.26 30.25 5.36
C ALA A 497 0.21 29.93 4.28
N PHE A 498 -0.75 30.83 4.05
CA PHE A 498 -1.73 30.70 2.97
C PHE A 498 -1.05 30.54 1.60
N GLY A 499 -0.04 31.37 1.32
CA GLY A 499 0.76 31.31 0.09
C GLY A 499 1.50 29.99 -0.08
N LEU A 500 2.04 29.40 1.01
CA LEU A 500 2.68 28.09 0.95
C LEU A 500 1.67 26.99 0.53
N TYR A 501 0.51 26.91 1.19
CA TYR A 501 -0.50 25.91 0.86
C TYR A 501 -1.11 26.14 -0.52
N ALA A 502 -1.29 27.40 -0.94
CA ALA A 502 -1.72 27.76 -2.29
C ALA A 502 -0.71 27.30 -3.34
N LEU A 503 0.59 27.54 -3.11
CA LEU A 503 1.66 27.11 -4.01
C LEU A 503 1.76 25.58 -4.07
N LEU A 504 1.69 24.88 -2.93
CA LEU A 504 1.69 23.42 -2.90
C LEU A 504 0.51 22.85 -3.70
N THR A 505 -0.69 23.45 -3.55
CA THR A 505 -1.88 23.08 -4.33
C THR A 505 -1.63 23.23 -5.83
N LEU A 506 -1.01 24.34 -6.24
CA LEU A 506 -0.65 24.57 -7.64
C LEU A 506 0.42 23.56 -8.12
N VAL A 507 1.42 23.23 -7.30
CA VAL A 507 2.45 22.23 -7.64
C VAL A 507 1.82 20.86 -7.88
N TYR A 508 0.90 20.41 -7.03
CA TYR A 508 0.16 19.16 -7.25
C TYR A 508 -0.61 19.20 -8.58
N LEU A 509 -1.32 20.31 -8.85
CA LEU A 509 -2.02 20.49 -10.12
C LEU A 509 -1.05 20.40 -11.31
N LEU A 510 0.05 21.14 -11.31
CA LEU A 510 1.02 21.16 -12.41
C LEU A 510 1.75 19.82 -12.60
N ALA A 511 1.98 19.08 -11.52
CA ALA A 511 2.56 17.73 -11.55
C ALA A 511 1.59 16.64 -12.06
N GLY A 512 0.31 16.99 -12.31
CA GLY A 512 -0.71 16.03 -12.72
C GLY A 512 -1.21 15.12 -11.59
N LEU A 513 -0.86 15.45 -10.34
CA LEU A 513 -1.23 14.72 -9.15
C LEU A 513 -2.59 15.19 -8.62
N SER A 514 -3.30 14.32 -7.91
CA SER A 514 -4.65 14.56 -7.41
C SER A 514 -4.71 14.94 -5.92
N GLY A 515 -3.61 14.74 -5.17
CA GLY A 515 -3.47 15.05 -3.75
C GLY A 515 -3.58 16.54 -3.38
N GLY A 516 -3.55 17.44 -4.36
CA GLY A 516 -3.74 18.88 -4.15
C GLY A 516 -5.08 19.26 -3.52
N GLY A 517 -6.08 18.36 -3.53
CA GLY A 517 -7.34 18.54 -2.80
C GLY A 517 -7.16 18.81 -1.31
N VAL A 518 -6.19 18.15 -0.67
CA VAL A 518 -5.90 18.33 0.77
C VAL A 518 -5.35 19.73 1.05
N THR A 519 -4.35 20.18 0.30
CA THR A 519 -3.77 21.52 0.48
C THR A 519 -4.71 22.63 0.03
N PHE A 520 -5.59 22.36 -0.95
CA PHE A 520 -6.67 23.27 -1.31
C PHE A 520 -7.64 23.47 -0.14
N PHE A 521 -8.08 22.39 0.50
CA PHE A 521 -9.00 22.47 1.64
C PHE A 521 -8.40 23.27 2.81
N VAL A 522 -7.09 23.11 3.05
CA VAL A 522 -6.36 23.94 4.01
C VAL A 522 -6.40 25.43 3.62
N SER A 523 -6.02 25.76 2.39
CA SER A 523 -6.01 27.15 1.89
C SER A 523 -7.40 27.79 2.00
N ALA A 524 -8.44 27.10 1.55
CA ALA A 524 -9.82 27.58 1.63
C ALA A 524 -10.25 27.85 3.08
N SER A 525 -9.93 26.93 4.00
CA SER A 525 -10.28 27.06 5.41
C SER A 525 -9.51 28.19 6.09
N LEU A 526 -8.23 28.39 5.75
CA LEU A 526 -7.42 29.53 6.22
C LEU A 526 -8.02 30.87 5.80
N LEU A 527 -8.50 30.97 4.57
CA LEU A 527 -9.14 32.19 4.07
C LEU A 527 -10.42 32.50 4.84
N VAL A 528 -11.28 31.49 5.08
CA VAL A 528 -12.50 31.64 5.89
C VAL A 528 -12.13 32.07 7.32
N ALA A 529 -11.13 31.44 7.92
CA ALA A 529 -10.64 31.80 9.25
C ALA A 529 -10.18 33.26 9.33
N TRP A 530 -9.45 33.73 8.32
CA TRP A 530 -9.03 35.12 8.24
C TRP A 530 -10.21 36.09 8.13
N ILE A 531 -11.19 35.80 7.26
CA ILE A 531 -12.41 36.61 7.15
C ILE A 531 -13.14 36.68 8.49
N CYS A 532 -13.34 35.55 9.18
CA CYS A 532 -13.96 35.52 10.51
C CYS A 532 -13.20 36.38 11.52
N THR A 533 -11.86 36.31 11.55
CA THR A 533 -11.09 37.16 12.46
C THR A 533 -11.24 38.65 12.16
N ARG A 534 -11.31 39.05 10.88
CA ARG A 534 -11.52 40.46 10.50
C ARG A 534 -12.91 40.98 10.88
N LEU A 535 -13.93 40.13 10.83
CA LEU A 535 -15.31 40.52 11.15
C LEU A 535 -15.60 40.57 12.66
N PHE A 536 -15.04 39.64 13.43
CA PHE A 536 -15.47 39.42 14.83
C PHE A 536 -14.44 39.81 15.90
N CYS A 537 -13.22 40.20 15.52
CA CYS A 537 -12.16 40.59 16.46
C CYS A 537 -11.68 42.02 16.20
N SER A 538 -11.87 42.91 17.17
CA SER A 538 -11.38 44.29 17.17
C SER A 538 -10.14 44.52 18.06
N HIS A 539 -9.72 43.51 18.84
CA HIS A 539 -8.54 43.58 19.73
C HIS A 539 -7.58 42.42 19.49
N GLU A 540 -6.30 42.77 19.35
CA GLU A 540 -5.27 41.95 18.68
C GLU A 540 -4.59 40.90 19.57
N ARG A 541 -4.86 40.88 20.89
CA ARG A 541 -4.25 39.93 21.84
C ARG A 541 -5.22 39.37 22.87
N SER A 542 -6.35 38.83 22.42
CA SER A 542 -7.28 38.09 23.28
C SER A 542 -7.30 36.61 22.94
N LEU A 543 -7.55 35.74 23.92
CA LEU A 543 -7.82 34.30 23.65
C LEU A 543 -9.02 34.12 22.70
N ARG A 544 -9.93 35.10 22.66
CA ARG A 544 -11.04 35.17 21.72
C ARG A 544 -10.55 35.18 20.26
N LEU A 545 -9.43 35.83 19.94
CA LEU A 545 -8.85 35.79 18.59
C LEU A 545 -8.46 34.36 18.18
N ALA A 546 -7.79 33.62 19.08
CA ALA A 546 -7.40 32.24 18.81
C ALA A 546 -8.62 31.34 18.59
N VAL A 547 -9.69 31.52 19.38
CA VAL A 547 -10.94 30.76 19.23
C VAL A 547 -11.65 31.09 17.91
N VAL A 548 -11.84 32.38 17.59
CA VAL A 548 -12.51 32.83 16.36
C VAL A 548 -11.75 32.38 15.11
N TYR A 549 -10.41 32.32 15.18
CA TYR A 549 -9.58 31.80 14.10
C TYR A 549 -9.66 30.28 13.96
N THR A 550 -9.65 29.55 15.09
CA THR A 550 -9.62 28.08 15.09
C THR A 550 -10.97 27.47 14.71
N LEU A 551 -12.08 28.08 15.12
CA LEU A 551 -13.43 27.54 14.91
C LEU A 551 -13.74 27.18 13.44
N PRO A 552 -13.56 28.08 12.44
CA PRO A 552 -13.78 27.74 11.04
C PRO A 552 -12.76 26.75 10.46
N LEU A 553 -11.62 26.54 11.12
CA LEU A 553 -10.64 25.53 10.73
C LEU A 553 -11.02 24.11 11.20
N LEU A 554 -11.91 23.98 12.21
CA LEU A 554 -12.23 22.67 12.81
C LEU A 554 -12.62 21.58 11.80
N PRO A 555 -13.47 21.83 10.78
CA PRO A 555 -13.79 20.78 9.81
C PRO A 555 -12.55 20.29 9.05
N CYS A 556 -11.69 21.21 8.63
CA CYS A 556 -10.44 20.88 7.94
C CYS A 556 -9.47 20.16 8.87
N LEU A 557 -9.27 20.66 10.09
CA LEU A 557 -8.38 20.02 11.07
C LEU A 557 -8.84 18.60 11.43
N THR A 558 -10.15 18.39 11.58
CA THR A 558 -10.71 17.07 11.87
C THR A 558 -10.44 16.10 10.72
N TYR A 559 -10.63 16.56 9.47
CA TYR A 559 -10.27 15.78 8.28
C TYR A 559 -8.77 15.45 8.24
N LEU A 560 -7.89 16.42 8.50
CA LEU A 560 -6.44 16.20 8.50
C LEU A 560 -5.99 15.22 9.58
N VAL A 561 -6.63 15.23 10.75
CA VAL A 561 -6.37 14.25 11.82
C VAL A 561 -6.83 12.85 11.39
N HIS A 562 -7.96 12.73 10.70
CA HIS A 562 -8.43 11.45 10.17
C HIS A 562 -7.53 10.91 9.04
N PHE A 563 -7.30 11.73 8.02
CA PHE A 563 -6.41 11.42 6.89
C PHE A 563 -4.99 11.09 7.37
N GLY A 564 -4.42 11.94 8.24
CA GLY A 564 -3.11 11.72 8.85
C GLY A 564 -3.07 10.49 9.76
N GLY A 565 -4.17 10.17 10.44
CA GLY A 565 -4.32 8.97 11.25
C GLY A 565 -4.26 7.69 10.42
N ILE A 566 -5.01 7.62 9.30
CA ILE A 566 -4.93 6.51 8.34
C ILE A 566 -3.50 6.36 7.82
N LEU A 567 -2.89 7.46 7.37
CA LEU A 567 -1.54 7.45 6.82
C LEU A 567 -0.49 6.97 7.84
N LEU A 568 -0.55 7.45 9.09
CA LEU A 568 0.39 7.02 10.13
C LEU A 568 0.20 5.57 10.51
N GLN A 569 -1.04 5.10 10.64
CA GLN A 569 -1.33 3.71 10.94
C GLN A 569 -0.80 2.79 9.83
N PHE A 570 -1.11 3.12 8.56
CA PHE A 570 -0.62 2.38 7.39
C PHE A 570 0.92 2.32 7.37
N VAL A 571 1.60 3.46 7.53
CA VAL A 571 3.07 3.51 7.53
C VAL A 571 3.64 2.64 8.66
N ILE A 572 3.15 2.80 9.89
CA ILE A 572 3.63 2.05 11.06
C ILE A 572 3.50 0.54 10.83
N GLU A 573 2.34 0.09 10.37
CA GLU A 573 2.06 -1.33 10.10
C GLU A 573 2.97 -1.90 9.00
N LYS A 574 3.21 -1.14 7.93
CA LYS A 574 4.05 -1.59 6.82
C LYS A 574 5.54 -1.58 7.15
N MET A 575 6.01 -0.89 8.19
CA MET A 575 7.45 -0.87 8.53
C MET A 575 8.04 -2.25 8.84
N GLY A 576 7.22 -3.24 9.22
CA GLY A 576 7.64 -4.63 9.41
C GLY A 576 7.97 -5.39 8.11
N MET A 577 7.70 -4.81 6.94
CA MET A 577 7.90 -5.44 5.63
C MET A 577 8.56 -4.55 4.56
N VAL A 578 9.05 -3.36 4.91
CA VAL A 578 9.73 -2.44 3.97
C VAL A 578 11.09 -2.99 3.48
N GLY A 579 11.59 -4.05 4.12
CA GLY A 579 12.88 -4.66 3.82
C GLY A 579 13.97 -4.25 4.80
N SER A 580 15.06 -5.02 4.78
CA SER A 580 16.26 -4.73 5.56
C SER A 580 17.34 -4.15 4.65
N ILE A 581 17.94 -3.04 5.07
CA ILE A 581 19.10 -2.43 4.41
C ILE A 581 20.36 -2.77 5.23
N PRO A 582 21.54 -2.95 4.61
CA PRO A 582 22.76 -3.15 5.37
C PRO A 582 23.04 -2.04 6.42
N PRO A 583 23.42 -2.40 7.65
CA PRO A 583 23.96 -1.47 8.64
C PRO A 583 25.18 -0.67 8.15
N PRO A 584 25.38 0.56 8.66
CA PRO A 584 24.62 1.16 9.77
C PRO A 584 23.27 1.75 9.36
N LEU A 585 23.06 2.10 8.09
CA LEU A 585 21.87 2.86 7.65
C LEU A 585 20.55 2.13 7.90
N GLY A 586 20.48 0.83 7.60
CA GLY A 586 19.23 0.07 7.76
C GLY A 586 18.74 -0.09 9.20
N TYR A 587 19.59 0.12 10.20
CA TYR A 587 19.18 0.11 11.60
C TYR A 587 18.33 1.34 11.97
N TYR A 588 18.54 2.48 11.30
CA TYR A 588 17.84 3.74 11.58
C TYR A 588 16.62 3.97 10.70
N MET A 589 16.55 3.30 9.54
CA MET A 589 15.63 3.65 8.46
C MET A 589 14.16 3.71 8.92
N GLN A 590 13.63 2.66 9.55
CA GLN A 590 12.22 2.58 9.94
C GLN A 590 11.86 3.64 10.99
N ASP A 591 12.68 3.84 12.03
CA ASP A 591 12.45 4.89 13.03
C ASP A 591 12.53 6.30 12.42
N VAL A 592 13.44 6.53 11.47
CA VAL A 592 13.54 7.80 10.74
C VAL A 592 12.31 8.05 9.87
N ILE A 593 11.84 7.03 9.13
CA ILE A 593 10.63 7.13 8.31
C ILE A 593 9.42 7.46 9.19
N VAL A 594 9.21 6.73 10.30
CA VAL A 594 8.08 7.00 11.20
C VAL A 594 8.20 8.36 11.87
N GLY A 595 9.38 8.75 12.34
CA GLY A 595 9.62 10.08 12.90
C GLY A 595 9.31 11.19 11.89
N ALA A 596 9.80 11.06 10.66
CA ALA A 596 9.55 12.00 9.58
C ALA A 596 8.05 12.10 9.25
N MET A 597 7.36 10.95 9.12
CA MET A 597 5.94 10.91 8.81
C MET A 597 5.06 11.50 9.92
N VAL A 598 5.38 11.23 11.20
CA VAL A 598 4.73 11.93 12.32
C VAL A 598 4.96 13.43 12.23
N GLY A 599 6.16 13.86 11.83
CA GLY A 599 6.49 15.25 11.60
C GLY A 599 5.66 15.90 10.47
N VAL A 600 5.52 15.21 9.33
CA VAL A 600 4.70 15.64 8.20
C VAL A 600 3.24 15.82 8.63
N VAL A 601 2.65 14.80 9.26
CA VAL A 601 1.24 14.84 9.68
C VAL A 601 1.02 15.88 10.77
N THR A 602 1.94 16.04 11.72
CA THR A 602 1.88 17.10 12.74
C THR A 602 1.97 18.48 12.09
N GLY A 603 2.85 18.66 11.09
CA GLY A 603 2.95 19.89 10.31
C GLY A 603 1.68 20.20 9.51
N LEU A 604 1.05 19.20 8.89
CA LEU A 604 -0.24 19.36 8.21
C LEU A 604 -1.35 19.74 9.19
N CYS A 605 -1.42 19.08 10.35
CA CYS A 605 -2.48 19.30 11.34
C CYS A 605 -2.32 20.62 12.10
N LEU A 606 -1.12 21.02 12.52
CA LEU A 606 -0.89 22.21 13.35
C LEU A 606 -0.39 23.42 12.57
N GLY A 607 0.20 23.21 11.39
CA GLY A 607 0.65 24.27 10.50
C GLY A 607 -0.40 25.37 10.27
N PRO A 608 -1.66 25.03 9.93
CA PRO A 608 -2.72 26.02 9.71
C PRO A 608 -3.03 26.88 10.93
N LEU A 609 -2.71 26.44 12.14
CA LEU A 609 -2.93 27.21 13.37
C LEU A 609 -1.79 28.19 13.67
N LEU A 610 -0.59 27.94 13.14
CA LEU A 610 0.62 28.70 13.49
C LEU A 610 0.51 30.21 13.27
N PRO A 611 -0.14 30.76 12.23
CA PRO A 611 -0.20 32.20 12.02
C PRO A 611 -0.69 33.00 13.24
N VAL A 612 -1.61 32.42 14.02
CA VAL A 612 -2.22 33.05 15.19
C VAL A 612 -1.69 32.39 16.48
N VAL A 613 -1.85 31.07 16.60
CA VAL A 613 -1.64 30.31 17.84
C VAL A 613 -0.18 30.30 18.29
N SER A 614 0.78 30.35 17.35
CA SER A 614 2.21 30.28 17.67
C SER A 614 2.69 31.43 18.57
N SER A 615 2.01 32.57 18.58
CA SER A 615 2.35 33.72 19.43
C SER A 615 2.22 33.44 20.93
N TRP A 616 1.35 32.50 21.32
CA TRP A 616 1.20 32.02 22.69
C TRP A 616 2.11 30.80 22.97
N LEU A 617 2.23 29.88 22.00
CA LEU A 617 2.92 28.61 22.21
C LEU A 617 4.45 28.70 22.10
N ALA A 618 4.99 29.63 21.32
CA ALA A 618 6.45 29.81 21.15
C ALA A 618 7.10 30.55 22.35
N ARG A 619 6.74 30.14 23.58
CA ARG A 619 7.32 30.62 24.84
C ARG A 619 8.29 29.58 25.39
N THR A 620 9.36 30.05 26.03
CA THR A 620 10.41 29.20 26.59
C THR A 620 9.84 28.11 27.50
N ALA A 621 8.90 28.42 28.39
CA ALA A 621 8.29 27.45 29.30
C ALA A 621 7.51 26.34 28.58
N VAL A 622 6.76 26.68 27.52
CA VAL A 622 6.00 25.70 26.72
C VAL A 622 6.95 24.83 25.89
N MET A 623 7.94 25.44 25.23
CA MET A 623 8.93 24.71 24.45
C MET A 623 9.76 23.76 25.32
N GLN A 624 10.15 24.20 26.52
CA GLN A 624 10.82 23.35 27.50
C GLN A 624 9.91 22.20 27.92
N LEU A 625 8.64 22.44 28.26
CA LEU A 625 7.72 21.35 28.62
C LEU A 625 7.63 20.29 27.52
N LEU A 626 7.41 20.71 26.27
CA LEU A 626 7.32 19.78 25.13
C LEU A 626 8.62 19.00 24.93
N LEU A 627 9.78 19.65 25.05
CA LEU A 627 11.08 18.99 24.94
C LEU A 627 11.29 17.96 26.07
N HIS A 628 10.97 18.31 27.32
CA HIS A 628 11.09 17.38 28.45
C HIS A 628 10.16 16.17 28.27
N VAL A 629 8.92 16.40 27.79
CA VAL A 629 7.97 15.31 27.49
C VAL A 629 8.55 14.39 26.41
N SER A 630 9.09 14.93 25.31
CA SER A 630 9.73 14.12 24.27
C SER A 630 10.94 13.35 24.79
N VAL A 631 11.85 13.98 25.53
CA VAL A 631 13.04 13.30 26.08
C VAL A 631 12.64 12.19 27.05
N LEU A 632 11.65 12.44 27.91
CA LEU A 632 11.10 11.41 28.80
C LEU A 632 10.46 10.26 27.99
N ALA A 633 9.69 10.58 26.96
CA ALA A 633 9.07 9.56 26.10
C ALA A 633 10.12 8.71 25.36
N LEU A 634 11.23 9.31 24.88
CA LEU A 634 12.34 8.59 24.27
C LEU A 634 12.98 7.61 25.28
N ALA A 635 13.23 8.06 26.51
CA ALA A 635 13.76 7.22 27.57
C ALA A 635 12.81 6.06 27.94
N VAL A 636 11.52 6.36 28.13
CA VAL A 636 10.49 5.35 28.46
C VAL A 636 10.33 4.34 27.32
N SER A 637 10.25 4.81 26.07
CA SER A 637 10.11 3.93 24.90
C SER A 637 11.27 2.94 24.75
N SER A 638 12.47 3.29 25.23
CA SER A 638 13.67 2.46 25.11
C SER A 638 13.60 1.18 25.94
N ILE A 639 12.63 1.06 26.85
CA ILE A 639 12.41 -0.11 27.70
C ILE A 639 11.47 -1.13 27.01
N PHE A 640 10.68 -0.70 26.04
CA PHE A 640 9.69 -1.57 25.37
C PHE A 640 10.35 -2.50 24.37
N PHE A 641 9.88 -3.74 24.34
CA PHE A 641 10.26 -4.70 23.30
C PHE A 641 9.47 -4.39 22.01
N PRO A 642 10.11 -4.42 20.81
CA PRO A 642 9.46 -3.95 19.57
C PRO A 642 8.30 -4.80 19.05
N TYR A 643 8.22 -6.08 19.43
CA TYR A 643 7.36 -7.07 18.78
C TYR A 643 6.45 -7.80 19.77
N ASN A 644 5.31 -8.27 19.29
CA ASN A 644 4.43 -9.21 19.99
C ASN A 644 3.65 -10.04 18.94
N VAL A 645 2.71 -10.88 19.37
CA VAL A 645 1.90 -11.71 18.45
C VAL A 645 1.00 -10.86 17.54
N ASP A 646 0.65 -9.64 17.97
CA ASP A 646 -0.21 -8.72 17.23
C ASP A 646 0.57 -7.85 16.23
N ALA A 647 1.89 -7.79 16.37
CA ALA A 647 2.84 -7.07 15.53
C ALA A 647 4.13 -7.92 15.40
N PRO A 648 4.08 -9.02 14.63
CA PRO A 648 5.14 -10.03 14.62
C PRO A 648 6.38 -9.56 13.87
N LYS A 649 7.55 -10.00 14.33
CA LYS A 649 8.79 -9.90 13.55
C LYS A 649 8.75 -10.91 12.41
N ARG A 650 9.06 -10.47 11.19
CA ARG A 650 9.03 -11.34 10.01
C ARG A 650 10.40 -11.92 9.68
N VAL A 651 10.42 -13.23 9.44
CA VAL A 651 11.61 -14.01 9.11
C VAL A 651 11.30 -14.91 7.93
N VAL A 652 12.18 -14.91 6.95
CA VAL A 652 12.11 -15.84 5.82
C VAL A 652 13.18 -16.90 6.02
N MET A 653 12.77 -18.17 6.00
CA MET A 653 13.63 -19.34 6.15
C MET A 653 13.57 -20.18 4.87
N GLN A 654 14.70 -20.33 4.19
CA GLN A 654 14.83 -21.21 3.03
C GLN A 654 15.67 -22.43 3.38
N HIS A 655 15.13 -23.63 3.19
CA HIS A 655 15.95 -24.84 3.15
C HIS A 655 16.48 -25.02 1.73
N THR A 656 17.72 -24.63 1.50
CA THR A 656 18.41 -24.76 0.21
C THR A 656 18.94 -26.18 0.04
N VAL A 657 18.66 -26.78 -1.12
CA VAL A 657 19.22 -28.05 -1.58
C VAL A 657 19.89 -27.81 -2.92
N LEU A 658 21.22 -27.82 -2.95
CA LEU A 658 21.99 -27.69 -4.18
C LEU A 658 22.13 -29.07 -4.82
N THR A 659 21.71 -29.20 -6.08
CA THR A 659 21.68 -30.47 -6.80
C THR A 659 22.53 -30.43 -8.07
N THR A 660 22.95 -31.61 -8.50
CA THR A 660 23.49 -31.83 -9.86
C THR A 660 22.80 -33.04 -10.48
N GLY A 661 22.35 -32.89 -11.72
CA GLY A 661 21.48 -33.88 -12.36
C GLY A 661 20.20 -34.15 -11.56
N SER A 662 19.62 -35.34 -11.73
CA SER A 662 18.32 -35.70 -11.17
C SER A 662 18.38 -36.38 -9.80
N THR A 663 19.55 -36.75 -9.27
CA THR A 663 19.64 -37.62 -8.07
C THR A 663 20.74 -37.24 -7.08
N GLN A 664 21.68 -36.36 -7.44
CA GLN A 664 22.82 -36.04 -6.58
C GLN A 664 22.62 -34.71 -5.85
N ILE A 665 22.82 -34.73 -4.54
CA ILE A 665 22.87 -33.53 -3.67
C ILE A 665 24.34 -33.13 -3.52
N LEU A 666 24.65 -31.87 -3.81
CA LEU A 666 25.97 -31.26 -3.63
C LEU A 666 26.11 -30.61 -2.24
N ASP A 667 25.07 -29.91 -1.79
CA ASP A 667 25.06 -29.17 -0.53
C ASP A 667 23.63 -29.01 -0.01
N SER A 668 23.47 -28.88 1.30
CA SER A 668 22.18 -28.54 1.91
C SER A 668 22.37 -27.60 3.10
N SER A 669 21.51 -26.59 3.18
CA SER A 669 21.60 -25.55 4.21
C SER A 669 20.27 -24.90 4.53
N TYR A 670 20.14 -24.39 5.76
CA TYR A 670 19.11 -23.44 6.15
C TYR A 670 19.63 -22.02 5.99
N GLU A 671 18.91 -21.20 5.24
CA GLU A 671 19.20 -19.79 5.03
C GLU A 671 18.11 -18.94 5.65
N PHE A 672 18.49 -17.89 6.37
CA PHE A 672 17.55 -16.98 7.05
C PHE A 672 17.74 -15.55 6.55
N SER A 673 16.64 -14.82 6.43
CA SER A 673 16.64 -13.38 6.21
C SER A 673 15.55 -12.67 6.99
N VAL A 674 15.69 -11.35 7.13
CA VAL A 674 14.72 -10.47 7.79
C VAL A 674 14.34 -9.31 6.86
N VAL A 675 13.16 -8.74 7.08
CA VAL A 675 12.59 -7.68 6.25
C VAL A 675 12.34 -6.38 7.03
N ASP A 676 13.04 -6.19 8.16
CA ASP A 676 12.97 -4.98 8.99
C ASP A 676 14.34 -4.56 9.57
N SER A 677 14.40 -3.50 10.40
CA SER A 677 15.65 -2.95 10.97
C SER A 677 16.40 -3.91 11.90
N ASN A 678 15.68 -4.77 12.62
CA ASN A 678 16.27 -5.59 13.67
C ASN A 678 16.88 -6.85 13.05
N SER A 679 18.21 -6.92 13.07
CA SER A 679 19.01 -7.93 12.39
C SER A 679 18.84 -9.37 12.91
N LEU A 680 19.34 -10.37 12.17
CA LEU A 680 19.38 -11.77 12.60
C LEU A 680 20.11 -11.99 13.95
N PRO A 681 21.24 -11.32 14.26
CA PRO A 681 21.83 -11.39 15.60
C PRO A 681 20.87 -10.93 16.72
N PHE A 682 20.05 -9.91 16.48
CA PHE A 682 19.01 -9.51 17.43
C PHE A 682 17.97 -10.63 17.59
N LEU A 683 17.51 -11.22 16.48
CA LEU A 683 16.54 -12.31 16.50
C LEU A 683 17.06 -13.50 17.31
N PHE A 684 18.24 -14.04 16.97
CA PHE A 684 18.79 -15.22 17.63
C PHE A 684 19.19 -14.97 19.09
N LYS A 685 19.52 -13.73 19.48
CA LYS A 685 19.68 -13.36 20.89
C LYS A 685 18.40 -13.58 21.71
N HIS A 686 17.23 -13.36 21.09
CA HIS A 686 15.92 -13.47 21.76
C HIS A 686 15.17 -14.77 21.44
N ALA A 687 15.61 -15.53 20.43
CA ALA A 687 15.10 -16.85 20.05
C ALA A 687 16.11 -17.94 20.41
N ARG A 688 16.34 -18.14 21.71
CA ARG A 688 17.43 -18.97 22.24
C ARG A 688 17.34 -20.44 21.80
N GLU A 689 16.15 -21.03 21.80
CA GLU A 689 15.94 -22.43 21.40
C GLU A 689 16.32 -22.67 19.94
N ALA A 690 15.88 -21.80 19.03
CA ALA A 690 16.26 -21.84 17.62
C ALA A 690 17.79 -21.63 17.43
N ALA A 691 18.40 -20.73 18.20
CA ALA A 691 19.84 -20.47 18.15
C ALA A 691 20.68 -21.66 18.66
N GLU A 692 20.23 -22.32 19.74
CA GLU A 692 20.87 -23.54 20.28
C GLU A 692 20.77 -24.69 19.27
N GLN A 693 19.61 -24.87 18.64
CA GLN A 693 19.41 -25.89 17.60
C GLN A 693 20.31 -25.67 16.37
N LEU A 694 20.54 -24.41 16.01
CA LEU A 694 21.45 -24.01 14.92
C LEU A 694 22.94 -23.97 15.34
N GLN A 695 23.25 -24.29 16.60
CA GLN A 695 24.61 -24.29 17.16
C GLN A 695 25.34 -22.95 16.98
N ILE A 696 24.64 -21.83 17.13
CA ILE A 696 25.20 -20.49 16.91
C ILE A 696 26.18 -20.13 18.04
N GLY A 697 27.49 -20.31 17.79
CA GLY A 697 28.59 -19.92 18.71
C GLY A 697 29.16 -18.52 18.44
N SER A 698 30.01 -18.00 19.35
CA SER A 698 30.57 -16.63 19.31
C SER A 698 31.57 -16.33 18.19
N GLY A 699 31.88 -17.29 17.31
CA GLY A 699 32.91 -17.20 16.26
C GLY A 699 32.41 -17.46 14.84
N TYR A 700 31.11 -17.47 14.58
CA TYR A 700 30.59 -17.74 13.23
C TYR A 700 30.85 -16.57 12.27
N SER A 701 31.53 -16.87 11.16
CA SER A 701 31.66 -15.99 10.00
C SER A 701 30.41 -16.15 9.13
N PHE A 702 29.65 -15.08 8.96
CA PHE A 702 28.41 -15.08 8.18
C PHE A 702 28.73 -14.87 6.70
N GLU A 703 28.46 -15.88 5.86
CA GLU A 703 28.49 -15.72 4.41
C GLU A 703 27.28 -14.89 3.96
N THR A 704 27.51 -13.71 3.40
CA THR A 704 26.48 -12.95 2.70
C THR A 704 26.41 -13.37 1.23
N SER A 705 25.30 -13.97 0.80
CA SER A 705 25.05 -14.20 -0.64
C SER A 705 23.65 -13.71 -1.03
N ARG A 706 23.59 -12.78 -1.99
CA ARG A 706 22.33 -12.31 -2.61
C ARG A 706 21.80 -13.29 -3.66
N GLN A 707 22.67 -14.11 -4.26
CA GLN A 707 22.34 -14.94 -5.43
C GLN A 707 21.48 -16.17 -5.11
N ARG A 708 21.25 -16.53 -3.84
CA ARG A 708 20.56 -17.78 -3.45
C ARG A 708 19.05 -17.67 -3.21
N TRP A 709 18.49 -16.46 -3.27
CA TRP A 709 17.05 -16.22 -3.10
C TRP A 709 16.31 -16.11 -4.45
N LEU A 710 16.85 -16.75 -5.50
CA LEU A 710 16.37 -16.63 -6.88
C LEU A 710 14.88 -16.95 -7.04
N ALA A 711 14.36 -17.94 -6.32
CA ALA A 711 12.93 -18.28 -6.37
C ALA A 711 11.99 -17.16 -5.89
N LEU A 712 12.47 -16.25 -5.04
CA LEU A 712 11.71 -15.10 -4.56
C LEU A 712 12.04 -13.81 -5.30
N PHE A 713 12.88 -13.83 -6.34
CA PHE A 713 13.19 -12.63 -7.12
C PHE A 713 11.92 -12.05 -7.79
N PRO A 714 11.67 -10.73 -7.77
CA PRO A 714 12.53 -9.65 -7.26
C PRO A 714 12.31 -9.27 -5.78
N VAL A 715 11.38 -9.91 -5.06
CA VAL A 715 11.12 -9.65 -3.64
C VAL A 715 12.37 -9.85 -2.78
N SER A 716 13.28 -10.74 -3.21
CA SER A 716 14.60 -10.92 -2.59
C SER A 716 15.43 -9.63 -2.45
N PHE A 717 15.11 -8.55 -3.18
CA PHE A 717 15.72 -7.24 -2.99
C PHE A 717 15.51 -6.67 -1.57
N LEU A 718 14.41 -7.05 -0.91
CA LEU A 718 14.09 -6.64 0.47
C LEU A 718 14.96 -7.33 1.53
N PHE A 719 15.78 -8.31 1.13
CA PHE A 719 16.61 -9.09 2.03
C PHE A 719 18.02 -8.50 2.13
N SER A 720 18.56 -8.44 3.36
CA SER A 720 19.96 -8.11 3.60
C SER A 720 20.57 -9.00 4.68
N ARG A 721 21.88 -9.25 4.55
CA ARG A 721 22.69 -10.01 5.51
C ARG A 721 22.08 -11.35 5.91
N SER A 722 21.68 -12.15 4.92
CA SER A 722 21.17 -13.50 5.16
C SER A 722 22.24 -14.40 5.78
N PHE A 723 21.85 -15.30 6.67
CA PHE A 723 22.76 -16.26 7.34
C PHE A 723 22.51 -17.67 6.82
N LYS A 724 23.60 -18.43 6.59
CA LYS A 724 23.58 -19.81 6.13
C LYS A 724 24.03 -20.75 7.24
N PHE A 725 23.31 -21.85 7.44
CA PHE A 725 23.63 -22.92 8.38
C PHE A 725 23.58 -24.27 7.68
N PRO A 726 24.52 -25.20 7.94
CA PRO A 726 24.50 -26.53 7.32
C PRO A 726 23.25 -27.32 7.72
N ALA A 727 22.68 -28.08 6.78
CA ALA A 727 21.54 -28.97 7.01
C ALA A 727 21.90 -30.42 6.62
N ARG A 728 21.22 -31.40 7.23
CA ARG A 728 21.46 -32.83 6.94
C ARG A 728 20.69 -33.27 5.70
N ASN A 729 21.29 -34.21 4.95
CA ASN A 729 20.73 -34.69 3.68
C ASN A 729 19.82 -35.92 3.81
N ASP A 730 19.85 -36.61 4.95
CA ASP A 730 19.26 -37.95 5.10
C ASP A 730 17.76 -38.00 4.80
N ASP A 731 17.03 -36.93 5.13
CA ASP A 731 15.58 -36.88 4.93
C ASP A 731 15.20 -36.43 3.51
N ILE A 732 16.08 -35.72 2.80
CA ILE A 732 15.84 -35.27 1.42
C ILE A 732 15.69 -36.49 0.51
N LEU A 733 16.64 -37.42 0.58
CA LEU A 733 16.65 -38.63 -0.27
C LEU A 733 15.51 -39.60 0.06
N LYS A 734 14.92 -39.52 1.25
CA LYS A 734 13.73 -40.30 1.61
C LYS A 734 12.45 -39.72 1.01
N GLN A 735 12.38 -38.40 0.88
CA GLN A 735 11.18 -37.69 0.44
C GLN A 735 11.13 -37.48 -1.08
N TYR A 736 12.29 -37.36 -1.73
CA TYR A 736 12.41 -37.02 -3.15
C TYR A 736 13.20 -38.09 -3.90
N LYS A 737 12.59 -38.69 -4.93
CA LYS A 737 13.23 -39.71 -5.78
C LYS A 737 14.02 -39.11 -6.93
N ALA A 738 13.55 -37.98 -7.45
CA ALA A 738 14.21 -37.22 -8.49
C ALA A 738 14.12 -35.71 -8.19
N PHE A 739 15.21 -35.00 -8.45
CA PHE A 739 15.31 -33.56 -8.30
C PHE A 739 14.98 -32.82 -9.60
N PRO A 740 14.62 -31.54 -9.52
CA PRO A 740 14.52 -30.68 -10.68
C PRO A 740 15.80 -30.73 -11.50
N HIS A 741 15.66 -30.98 -12.80
CA HIS A 741 16.80 -30.99 -13.70
C HIS A 741 16.43 -30.51 -15.10
N LEU A 742 17.40 -29.87 -15.73
CA LEU A 742 17.34 -29.34 -17.08
C LEU A 742 18.13 -30.26 -18.02
N SER A 743 17.54 -30.61 -19.17
CA SER A 743 18.18 -31.42 -20.20
C SER A 743 18.02 -30.80 -21.58
N THR A 744 19.04 -30.96 -22.42
CA THR A 744 18.99 -30.58 -23.84
C THR A 744 18.24 -31.65 -24.62
N VAL A 745 17.20 -31.23 -25.35
CA VAL A 745 16.45 -32.09 -26.28
C VAL A 745 17.11 -32.07 -27.66
N GLU A 746 17.36 -30.87 -28.17
CA GLU A 746 17.92 -30.64 -29.51
C GLU A 746 18.72 -29.34 -29.52
N GLN A 747 19.72 -29.26 -30.40
CA GLN A 747 20.48 -28.05 -30.63
C GLN A 747 20.63 -27.82 -32.13
N GLU A 748 20.12 -26.68 -32.60
CA GLU A 748 20.25 -26.23 -33.97
C GLU A 748 21.31 -25.13 -34.05
N ILE A 749 22.17 -25.19 -35.07
CA ILE A 749 23.16 -24.14 -35.35
C ILE A 749 22.85 -23.58 -36.73
N SER A 750 22.48 -22.30 -36.78
CA SER A 750 22.22 -21.59 -38.03
C SER A 750 23.53 -21.35 -38.80
N ALA A 751 23.44 -21.28 -40.13
CA ALA A 751 24.53 -20.85 -41.00
C ALA A 751 25.05 -19.43 -40.66
N THR A 752 24.24 -18.61 -39.98
CA THR A 752 24.61 -17.26 -39.51
C THR A 752 25.36 -17.26 -38.16
N GLY A 753 25.63 -18.42 -37.56
CA GLY A 753 26.35 -18.55 -36.29
C GLY A 753 25.49 -18.37 -35.03
N THR A 754 24.15 -18.30 -35.17
CA THR A 754 23.23 -18.35 -34.02
C THR A 754 22.96 -19.81 -33.63
N ARG A 755 22.83 -20.05 -32.32
CA ARG A 755 22.54 -21.38 -31.79
C ARG A 755 21.22 -21.38 -31.03
N LYS A 756 20.33 -22.30 -31.40
CA LYS A 756 19.03 -22.48 -30.76
C LYS A 756 19.03 -23.80 -30.00
N ILE A 757 18.83 -23.71 -28.68
CA ILE A 757 18.92 -24.84 -27.77
C ILE A 757 17.52 -25.12 -27.24
N HIS A 758 16.99 -26.30 -27.56
CA HIS A 758 15.71 -26.78 -27.05
C HIS A 758 15.95 -27.50 -25.73
N LEU A 759 15.27 -27.03 -24.70
CA LEU A 759 15.45 -27.44 -23.32
C LEU A 759 14.17 -28.04 -22.77
N GLU A 760 14.33 -29.07 -21.97
CA GLU A 760 13.28 -29.68 -21.16
C GLU A 760 13.65 -29.55 -19.69
N LEU A 761 12.80 -28.88 -18.90
CA LEU A 761 12.90 -28.82 -17.45
C LEU A 761 11.87 -29.77 -16.84
N ASN A 762 12.38 -30.74 -16.08
CA ASN A 762 11.58 -31.66 -15.30
C ASN A 762 11.69 -31.28 -13.82
N LEU A 763 10.56 -31.10 -13.14
CA LEU A 763 10.51 -30.75 -11.71
C LEU A 763 10.66 -31.97 -10.80
N GLY A 764 10.84 -33.17 -11.34
CA GLY A 764 11.16 -34.37 -10.58
C GLY A 764 10.03 -34.81 -9.66
N SER A 765 10.35 -35.05 -8.39
CA SER A 765 9.41 -35.54 -7.37
C SER A 765 8.92 -34.43 -6.43
N LEU A 766 9.01 -33.16 -6.84
CA LEU A 766 8.50 -32.05 -6.02
C LEU A 766 6.98 -32.14 -5.85
N LYS A 767 6.51 -31.79 -4.64
CA LYS A 767 5.13 -32.07 -4.20
C LYS A 767 4.21 -30.85 -4.33
N GLU A 768 4.61 -29.71 -3.76
CA GLU A 768 3.82 -28.50 -3.62
C GLU A 768 4.58 -27.31 -4.23
N VAL A 769 4.92 -27.43 -5.52
CA VAL A 769 5.70 -26.42 -6.24
C VAL A 769 4.92 -25.12 -6.33
N TRP A 770 5.46 -24.06 -5.73
CA TRP A 770 4.86 -22.73 -5.81
C TRP A 770 5.34 -22.01 -7.08
N VAL A 771 6.65 -22.00 -7.31
CA VAL A 771 7.26 -21.33 -8.48
C VAL A 771 8.61 -21.94 -8.82
N THR A 772 9.01 -21.86 -10.08
CA THR A 772 10.38 -22.13 -10.51
C THR A 772 10.97 -20.91 -11.21
N ALA A 773 12.07 -20.39 -10.72
CA ALA A 773 12.77 -19.27 -11.35
C ALA A 773 13.98 -19.77 -12.16
N LEU A 774 14.13 -19.23 -13.36
CA LEU A 774 15.28 -19.41 -14.24
C LEU A 774 16.05 -18.10 -14.28
N ASN A 775 17.36 -18.18 -14.07
CA ASN A 775 18.29 -17.07 -14.35
C ASN A 775 19.20 -17.48 -15.51
N ILE A 776 19.06 -16.81 -16.65
CA ILE A 776 19.80 -17.12 -17.86
C ILE A 776 20.85 -16.03 -18.10
N THR A 777 22.13 -16.39 -18.00
CA THR A 777 23.26 -15.48 -18.15
C THR A 777 24.06 -15.81 -19.42
N GLY A 778 24.38 -14.80 -20.22
CA GLY A 778 25.18 -14.93 -21.44
C GLY A 778 24.57 -14.22 -22.65
N PRO A 779 25.01 -14.52 -23.88
CA PRO A 779 24.61 -13.80 -25.09
C PRO A 779 23.23 -14.22 -25.63
N LEU A 780 22.21 -14.21 -24.78
CA LEU A 780 20.83 -14.55 -25.15
C LEU A 780 20.26 -13.49 -26.11
N SER A 781 19.79 -13.92 -27.28
CA SER A 781 19.17 -13.07 -28.30
C SER A 781 17.65 -13.19 -28.34
N SER A 782 17.13 -14.38 -28.03
CA SER A 782 15.68 -14.67 -28.00
C SER A 782 15.40 -15.94 -27.20
N TRP A 783 14.11 -16.23 -26.99
CA TRP A 783 13.63 -17.43 -26.30
C TRP A 783 12.15 -17.69 -26.65
N SER A 784 11.58 -18.79 -26.17
CA SER A 784 10.17 -19.14 -26.47
C SER A 784 9.12 -18.45 -25.59
N PHE A 785 9.50 -17.57 -24.68
CA PHE A 785 8.58 -16.92 -23.74
C PHE A 785 8.21 -15.50 -24.19
N ALA A 786 7.07 -15.00 -23.71
CA ALA A 786 6.63 -13.61 -23.84
C ALA A 786 6.72 -13.09 -25.28
N ASP A 787 6.13 -13.83 -26.22
CA ASP A 787 6.16 -13.51 -27.66
C ASP A 787 7.57 -13.33 -28.23
N ASN A 788 8.52 -14.16 -27.76
CA ASN A 788 9.93 -14.14 -28.12
C ASN A 788 10.67 -12.84 -27.74
N LYS A 789 10.11 -12.06 -26.79
CA LYS A 789 10.71 -10.82 -26.31
C LYS A 789 11.43 -11.05 -24.98
N LEU A 790 12.69 -10.68 -24.93
CA LEU A 790 13.47 -10.69 -23.70
C LEU A 790 13.05 -9.53 -22.76
N PRO A 791 13.05 -9.74 -21.43
CA PRO A 791 12.94 -8.66 -20.47
C PRO A 791 14.24 -7.82 -20.49
N ALA A 792 14.22 -6.65 -19.86
CA ALA A 792 15.47 -5.93 -19.65
C ALA A 792 16.41 -6.80 -18.77
N PRO A 793 17.69 -6.93 -19.13
CA PRO A 793 18.61 -7.77 -18.37
C PRO A 793 19.00 -7.11 -17.04
N GLU A 794 19.23 -7.94 -16.03
CA GLU A 794 19.98 -7.59 -14.84
C GLU A 794 21.48 -7.70 -15.12
N SER A 795 22.28 -6.79 -14.56
CA SER A 795 23.75 -6.85 -14.66
C SER A 795 24.37 -6.57 -13.30
N ILE A 796 25.26 -7.46 -12.85
CA ILE A 796 26.02 -7.28 -11.61
C ILE A 796 27.40 -6.77 -12.01
N ASP A 797 27.76 -5.57 -11.59
CA ASP A 797 29.11 -5.00 -11.71
C ASP A 797 29.75 -5.05 -13.12
N GLY A 798 28.93 -4.87 -14.17
CA GLY A 798 29.39 -4.94 -15.56
C GLY A 798 29.63 -6.36 -16.10
N GLY A 799 29.16 -7.39 -15.38
CA GLY A 799 29.14 -8.78 -15.85
C GLY A 799 28.15 -9.03 -17.00
N PRO A 800 28.13 -10.25 -17.55
CA PRO A 800 27.23 -10.60 -18.66
C PRO A 800 25.75 -10.39 -18.28
N PRO A 801 24.90 -10.03 -19.25
CA PRO A 801 23.48 -9.80 -19.00
C PRO A 801 22.79 -11.06 -18.49
N SER A 802 21.88 -10.87 -17.54
CA SER A 802 21.13 -11.93 -16.87
C SER A 802 19.63 -11.71 -17.06
N TYR A 803 18.93 -12.70 -17.60
CA TYR A 803 17.50 -12.63 -17.89
C TYR A 803 16.75 -13.58 -16.96
N ILE A 804 15.73 -13.08 -16.27
CA ILE A 804 14.99 -13.85 -15.27
C ILE A 804 13.61 -14.21 -15.80
N CYS A 805 13.28 -15.49 -15.74
CA CYS A 805 11.97 -16.03 -16.09
C CYS A 805 11.41 -16.82 -14.91
N ARG A 806 10.16 -16.55 -14.50
CA ARG A 806 9.44 -17.34 -13.50
C ARG A 806 8.41 -18.22 -14.19
N LEU A 807 8.48 -19.51 -13.88
CA LEU A 807 7.58 -20.55 -14.35
C LEU A 807 6.63 -20.93 -13.22
N SER A 808 5.33 -20.95 -13.50
CA SER A 808 4.29 -21.34 -12.55
C SER A 808 3.32 -22.36 -13.16
N GLY A 809 3.00 -23.41 -12.41
CA GLY A 809 2.10 -24.46 -12.87
C GLY A 809 2.45 -25.83 -12.28
N ALA A 810 1.65 -26.84 -12.62
CA ALA A 810 1.75 -28.15 -12.00
C ALA A 810 3.10 -28.85 -12.22
N SER A 811 3.57 -29.56 -11.19
CA SER A 811 4.90 -30.18 -11.15
C SER A 811 5.06 -31.44 -11.99
N HIS A 812 3.96 -32.16 -12.27
CA HIS A 812 3.98 -33.43 -13.00
C HIS A 812 4.15 -33.26 -14.51
N GLU A 813 3.95 -32.05 -15.02
CA GLU A 813 4.17 -31.73 -16.42
C GLU A 813 5.60 -31.23 -16.63
N LYS A 814 6.20 -31.54 -17.78
CA LYS A 814 7.53 -31.02 -18.13
C LYS A 814 7.41 -29.65 -18.79
N TRP A 815 8.37 -28.77 -18.55
CA TRP A 815 8.46 -27.49 -19.26
C TRP A 815 9.36 -27.66 -20.47
N THR A 816 8.84 -27.38 -21.66
CA THR A 816 9.62 -27.37 -22.90
C THR A 816 9.74 -25.95 -23.43
N PHE A 817 10.95 -25.48 -23.66
CA PHE A 817 11.22 -24.14 -24.15
C PHE A 817 12.50 -24.12 -24.98
N TRP A 818 12.76 -23.02 -25.68
CA TRP A 818 14.02 -22.85 -26.41
C TRP A 818 14.69 -21.54 -26.04
N LEU A 819 16.02 -21.53 -26.06
CA LEU A 819 16.87 -20.36 -25.89
C LEU A 819 17.67 -20.16 -27.17
N GLU A 820 17.75 -18.93 -27.65
CA GLU A 820 18.58 -18.56 -28.80
C GLU A 820 19.75 -17.69 -28.32
N ALA A 821 20.97 -18.08 -28.70
CA ALA A 821 22.19 -17.36 -28.37
C ALA A 821 22.91 -16.86 -29.62
N ASN A 822 23.51 -15.68 -29.50
CA ASN A 822 24.44 -15.14 -30.49
C ASN A 822 25.87 -15.60 -30.18
N GLY A 823 26.47 -16.36 -31.10
CA GLY A 823 27.85 -16.82 -30.99
C GLY A 823 28.04 -18.09 -30.16
N SER A 824 29.32 -18.43 -29.90
CA SER A 824 29.73 -19.68 -29.26
C SER A 824 29.97 -19.57 -27.75
N GLU A 825 29.81 -18.40 -27.15
CA GLU A 825 29.97 -18.23 -25.70
C GLU A 825 28.86 -18.99 -24.94
N PRO A 826 29.20 -19.62 -23.79
CA PRO A 826 28.27 -20.48 -23.08
C PRO A 826 27.05 -19.71 -22.54
N LEU A 827 25.88 -20.36 -22.57
CA LEU A 827 24.68 -19.89 -21.89
C LEU A 827 24.60 -20.62 -20.55
N ARG A 828 24.65 -19.87 -19.45
CA ARG A 828 24.47 -20.41 -18.12
C ARG A 828 23.02 -20.29 -17.72
N VAL A 829 22.41 -21.38 -17.26
CA VAL A 829 21.04 -21.41 -16.75
C VAL A 829 21.06 -21.88 -15.31
N GLU A 830 20.70 -21.00 -14.38
CA GLU A 830 20.46 -21.36 -12.99
C GLU A 830 18.97 -21.62 -12.80
N VAL A 831 18.64 -22.72 -12.14
CA VAL A 831 17.27 -23.14 -11.87
C VAL A 831 17.05 -23.12 -10.36
N ALA A 832 15.99 -22.45 -9.91
CA ALA A 832 15.54 -22.44 -8.53
C ALA A 832 14.07 -22.84 -8.44
N ALA A 833 13.79 -24.08 -8.04
CA ALA A 833 12.42 -24.56 -7.85
C ALA A 833 12.05 -24.53 -6.36
N LEU A 834 11.00 -23.79 -6.02
CA LEU A 834 10.49 -23.66 -4.65
C LEU A 834 9.38 -24.68 -4.41
N ASP A 835 9.63 -25.60 -3.48
CA ASP A 835 8.66 -26.55 -2.95
C ASP A 835 8.24 -26.11 -1.54
N GLN A 836 6.93 -25.99 -1.33
CA GLN A 836 6.37 -25.60 -0.03
C GLN A 836 6.46 -26.73 1.00
N HIS A 837 6.69 -27.96 0.54
CA HIS A 837 6.81 -29.10 1.42
C HIS A 837 8.03 -28.99 2.34
N LEU A 838 7.78 -28.71 3.63
CA LEU A 838 8.81 -28.71 4.66
C LEU A 838 9.02 -30.10 5.26
N MET A 839 10.27 -30.57 5.21
CA MET A 839 10.72 -31.77 5.93
C MET A 839 10.68 -31.58 7.45
N GLU A 840 10.60 -32.68 8.21
CA GLU A 840 10.40 -32.62 9.67
C GLU A 840 11.50 -31.84 10.42
N PRO A 841 12.80 -31.95 10.11
CA PRO A 841 13.81 -31.12 10.77
C PRO A 841 13.61 -29.61 10.56
N ALA A 842 13.23 -29.20 9.35
CA ALA A 842 12.94 -27.81 9.03
C ALA A 842 11.67 -27.33 9.74
N ARG A 843 10.64 -28.18 9.79
CA ARG A 843 9.38 -27.91 10.52
C ARG A 843 9.61 -27.80 12.02
N HIS A 844 10.42 -28.68 12.59
CA HIS A 844 10.81 -28.61 14.00
C HIS A 844 11.55 -27.31 14.29
N LEU A 845 12.54 -26.94 13.46
CA LEU A 845 13.27 -25.68 13.61
C LEU A 845 12.34 -24.46 13.53
N LYS A 846 11.39 -24.44 12.59
CA LYS A 846 10.38 -23.37 12.50
C LYS A 846 9.59 -23.21 13.82
N ARG A 847 9.24 -24.30 14.50
CA ARG A 847 8.48 -24.29 15.76
C ARG A 847 9.29 -23.81 16.98
N LEU A 848 10.62 -23.72 16.88
CA LEU A 848 11.48 -23.23 17.96
C LEU A 848 11.57 -21.70 18.03
N PHE A 849 10.98 -20.99 17.06
CA PHE A 849 10.88 -19.54 17.11
C PHE A 849 9.74 -19.12 18.05
N PRO A 850 9.90 -18.05 18.84
CA PRO A 850 8.84 -17.53 19.69
C PRO A 850 7.63 -17.05 18.91
N ASP A 851 6.44 -17.04 19.53
CA ASP A 851 5.18 -16.62 18.87
C ASP A 851 5.18 -15.17 18.35
N TRP A 852 6.03 -14.29 18.88
CA TRP A 852 6.18 -12.93 18.32
C TRP A 852 6.97 -12.89 17.01
N VAL A 853 7.44 -14.03 16.50
CA VAL A 853 8.14 -14.19 15.23
C VAL A 853 7.26 -14.98 14.26
N ASP A 854 6.96 -14.39 13.11
CA ASP A 854 6.38 -15.11 11.98
C ASP A 854 7.51 -15.62 11.06
N VAL A 855 7.50 -16.93 10.80
CA VAL A 855 8.50 -17.59 9.96
C VAL A 855 7.84 -18.15 8.71
N VAL A 856 8.03 -17.47 7.59
CA VAL A 856 7.72 -18.00 6.26
C VAL A 856 8.84 -18.97 5.87
N ALA A 857 8.51 -20.23 5.67
CA ALA A 857 9.50 -21.28 5.44
C ALA A 857 9.14 -22.16 4.24
N TYR A 858 10.14 -22.51 3.43
CA TYR A 858 10.01 -23.37 2.25
C TYR A 858 11.34 -24.06 1.91
N THR A 859 11.32 -25.01 0.97
CA THR A 859 12.51 -25.69 0.45
C THR A 859 12.78 -25.26 -0.99
N SER A 860 14.02 -24.89 -1.30
CA SER A 860 14.45 -24.50 -2.66
C SER A 860 15.48 -25.47 -3.21
N PHE A 861 15.21 -26.02 -4.40
CA PHE A 861 16.14 -26.86 -5.14
C PHE A 861 16.88 -26.01 -6.18
N LEU A 862 18.19 -25.90 -6.02
CA LEU A 862 19.06 -25.07 -6.86
C LEU A 862 19.95 -25.95 -7.72
N SER A 863 20.06 -25.63 -9.01
CA SER A 863 21.01 -26.26 -9.93
C SER A 863 21.52 -25.26 -10.97
N SER A 864 22.67 -25.54 -11.58
CA SER A 864 23.27 -24.69 -12.60
C SER A 864 23.71 -25.54 -13.78
N TYR A 865 23.40 -25.08 -14.98
CA TYR A 865 23.72 -25.72 -16.25
C TYR A 865 24.48 -24.75 -17.15
N SER A 866 25.33 -25.29 -18.03
CA SER A 866 26.04 -24.52 -19.04
C SER A 866 25.87 -25.22 -20.38
N PHE A 867 25.43 -24.47 -21.39
CA PHE A 867 25.18 -24.97 -22.74
C PHE A 867 26.02 -24.26 -23.78
#